data_AF-A0A5N5J1F0-F1
#
_entry.id   AF-A0A5N5J1F0-F1
#
_cell.length_a   1.000
_cell.length_b   1.000
_cell.length_c   1.000
_cell.angle_alpha   90.00
_cell.angle_beta   90.00
_cell.angle_gamma   90.00
#
_symmetry.space_group_name_H-M   'P 1'
#
loop_
_entity.id
_entity.type
_entity.pdbx_description
1 polymer ?
#
loop_
_entity_poly.entity_id
_entity_poly.type
_entity_poly.pdbx_seq_one_letter_code
_entity_poly.pdbx_strand_id
1 'polypeptide(L)'
;MNRKTHVWFGKGSWKFCNEWKDNLLSLSDLLDNRKQRILNTIRNSEELREGAIEQLEKARARLRKVEIEADQFRVNGYSEIEREKLNLINSTYKTLEQLENYKNETIHFEQQRAINQVRQRVFQQALQGALGTLNSCLTNELHLQILMVTIRADEISNIIRERIEQYNREVKIVNTGTVLQVGDGIARIYGLDEVMAGELVEFEEGTIGIALNLESNNVGVVLMGDGLMIQEGSSVKATGKIAQIPVSEAYLGRVVNALAKPIDGRGAISSSESRLIESPAPGIISRRSVYEPLQTGLIAIDSMIPVGRGQRELIIGDRQTGKTAVATDTILNQQGQNVVCVYVAIGQKASSVAQVVNALQEKGAMEYTIVVAETADSPATLQYLAPYTGAALAEYFMYRERHTLIIYDDLSKQAQAYRQMSLLLRRPPGREAYPGDVFYLHSRLLERAAKLSSSLGEGSMTALPIVETQSGDVSAYIPTNVISITDGQIFLSADLFNAGIRPAINVGISVSRVGSAAQIKAMKQVAGKLKLELAQFAELEAFSQFASDLDKATQNQLARGQRLRELLKQSQSAPFTVAEQIMTIYTGTNGYLDSLEIGQVRKFLVELRTYVKTSKTQFQEIISSTKTFTEEAEALLKEAIQEQMERFLLQEQV
;
A
#
# COMPACT_ATOMS: atom_id res chain seq x y z
N MET A 1 107.64 -71.48 -21.67
CA MET A 1 107.54 -71.47 -23.15
C MET A 1 106.26 -70.75 -23.54
N ASN A 2 106.38 -69.70 -24.38
CA ASN A 2 105.46 -69.23 -25.45
C ASN A 2 103.98 -69.71 -25.42
N ARG A 3 102.93 -68.93 -25.71
CA ARG A 3 102.75 -67.65 -26.41
C ARG A 3 101.27 -67.24 -26.27
N LYS A 4 101.04 -65.92 -26.32
CA LYS A 4 99.90 -65.13 -26.89
C LYS A 4 98.69 -65.92 -27.43
N THR A 5 97.44 -65.51 -27.17
CA THR A 5 96.76 -64.48 -27.97
C THR A 5 95.67 -63.68 -27.24
N HIS A 6 95.64 -62.37 -27.51
CA HIS A 6 94.60 -61.39 -27.19
C HIS A 6 93.36 -61.55 -28.09
N VAL A 7 92.16 -61.23 -27.57
CA VAL A 7 91.16 -60.41 -28.29
C VAL A 7 90.43 -59.49 -27.29
N TRP A 8 90.32 -58.22 -27.69
CA TRP A 8 89.67 -57.09 -27.02
C TRP A 8 88.14 -57.14 -27.09
N PHE A 9 87.44 -56.72 -26.02
CA PHE A 9 86.17 -55.96 -26.13
C PHE A 9 85.96 -55.05 -24.90
N GLY A 10 85.89 -53.73 -25.17
CA GLY A 10 84.90 -52.81 -24.59
C GLY A 10 85.03 -52.35 -23.13
N LYS A 11 85.72 -51.22 -22.91
CA LYS A 11 85.41 -50.28 -21.81
C LYS A 11 83.99 -49.72 -22.02
N GLY A 12 82.96 -50.34 -21.45
CA GLY A 12 81.58 -49.84 -21.57
C GLY A 12 80.61 -50.25 -20.47
N SER A 13 80.89 -51.29 -19.67
CA SER A 13 79.84 -51.88 -18.82
C SER A 13 79.79 -51.39 -17.36
N TRP A 14 80.65 -50.46 -16.94
CA TRP A 14 80.74 -50.05 -15.52
C TRP A 14 80.08 -48.71 -15.18
N LYS A 15 79.70 -47.87 -16.18
CA LYS A 15 78.90 -46.66 -15.93
C LYS A 15 77.40 -46.93 -15.89
N PHE A 16 76.91 -47.87 -16.72
CA PHE A 16 75.48 -48.20 -16.81
C PHE A 16 74.93 -48.89 -15.54
N CYS A 17 75.77 -49.62 -14.79
CA CYS A 17 75.33 -50.39 -13.62
C CYS A 17 75.12 -49.54 -12.36
N ASN A 18 75.84 -48.40 -12.23
CA ASN A 18 75.69 -47.50 -11.09
C ASN A 18 74.51 -46.53 -11.28
N GLU A 19 74.28 -46.00 -12.48
CA GLU A 19 73.10 -45.16 -12.78
C GLU A 19 71.78 -45.91 -12.61
N TRP A 20 71.73 -47.23 -12.89
CA TRP A 20 70.55 -48.04 -12.63
C TRP A 20 70.28 -48.27 -11.15
N LYS A 21 71.33 -48.43 -10.33
CA LYS A 21 71.20 -48.58 -8.87
C LYS A 21 70.73 -47.29 -8.20
N ASP A 22 71.29 -46.15 -8.60
CA ASP A 22 70.91 -44.84 -8.07
C ASP A 22 69.49 -44.44 -8.52
N ASN A 23 69.09 -44.77 -9.76
CA ASN A 23 67.70 -44.58 -10.22
C ASN A 23 66.69 -45.49 -9.50
N LEU A 24 67.06 -46.75 -9.19
CA LEU A 24 66.22 -47.68 -8.42
C LEU A 24 66.01 -47.22 -6.96
N LEU A 25 67.07 -46.70 -6.32
CA LEU A 25 66.99 -46.08 -4.98
C LEU A 25 66.11 -44.81 -5.00
N SER A 26 66.21 -43.98 -6.05
CA SER A 26 65.35 -42.79 -6.18
C SER A 26 63.86 -43.15 -6.42
N LEU A 27 63.60 -44.27 -7.12
CA LEU A 27 62.26 -44.76 -7.39
C LEU A 27 61.64 -45.41 -6.14
N SER A 28 62.41 -46.13 -5.33
CA SER A 28 61.94 -46.65 -4.05
C SER A 28 61.58 -45.50 -3.09
N ASP A 29 62.43 -44.47 -3.01
CA ASP A 29 62.18 -43.31 -2.15
C ASP A 29 60.97 -42.48 -2.61
N LEU A 30 60.73 -42.40 -3.93
CA LEU A 30 59.53 -41.80 -4.51
C LEU A 30 58.26 -42.61 -4.21
N LEU A 31 58.34 -43.94 -4.32
CA LEU A 31 57.23 -44.84 -4.01
C LEU A 31 56.89 -44.81 -2.52
N ASP A 32 57.88 -44.79 -1.64
CA ASP A 32 57.69 -44.70 -0.20
C ASP A 32 57.14 -43.33 0.22
N ASN A 33 57.64 -42.23 -0.36
CA ASN A 33 57.05 -40.90 -0.13
C ASN A 33 55.60 -40.81 -0.61
N ARG A 34 55.29 -41.42 -1.77
CA ARG A 34 53.93 -41.41 -2.31
C ARG A 34 52.98 -42.28 -1.47
N LYS A 35 53.46 -43.42 -0.99
CA LYS A 35 52.75 -44.29 -0.04
C LYS A 35 52.46 -43.56 1.28
N GLN A 36 53.45 -42.86 1.84
CA GLN A 36 53.27 -42.06 3.06
C GLN A 36 52.27 -40.91 2.87
N ARG A 37 52.31 -40.20 1.73
CA ARG A 37 51.31 -39.18 1.40
C ARG A 37 49.90 -39.75 1.29
N ILE A 38 49.74 -40.91 0.63
CA ILE A 38 48.44 -41.58 0.52
C ILE A 38 47.92 -41.98 1.90
N LEU A 39 48.76 -42.60 2.73
CA LEU A 39 48.39 -43.00 4.09
C LEU A 39 48.01 -41.80 4.97
N ASN A 40 48.73 -40.68 4.88
CA ASN A 40 48.38 -39.45 5.61
C ASN A 40 47.08 -38.83 5.10
N THR A 41 46.83 -38.89 3.78
CA THR A 41 45.57 -38.39 3.20
C THR A 41 44.38 -39.24 3.67
N ILE A 42 44.54 -40.57 3.70
CA ILE A 42 43.52 -41.49 4.21
C ILE A 42 43.27 -41.22 5.70
N ARG A 43 44.32 -41.08 6.50
CA ARG A 43 44.20 -40.80 7.95
C ARG A 43 43.49 -39.47 8.22
N ASN A 44 43.84 -38.40 7.51
CA ASN A 44 43.14 -37.11 7.61
C ASN A 44 41.67 -37.22 7.20
N SER A 45 41.36 -38.02 6.17
CA SER A 45 39.98 -38.26 5.76
C SER A 45 39.18 -39.05 6.79
N GLU A 46 39.81 -39.99 7.50
CA GLU A 46 39.20 -40.75 8.59
C GLU A 46 38.93 -39.87 9.82
N GLU A 47 39.88 -39.00 10.20
CA GLU A 47 39.70 -38.04 11.30
C GLU A 47 38.58 -37.03 11.00
N LEU A 48 38.49 -36.53 9.76
CA LEU A 48 37.38 -35.67 9.32
C LEU A 48 36.04 -36.42 9.35
N ARG A 49 36.03 -37.71 9.00
CA ARG A 49 34.83 -38.55 9.05
C ARG A 49 34.36 -38.78 10.48
N GLU A 50 35.27 -39.06 11.40
CA GLU A 50 34.96 -39.22 12.83
C GLU A 50 34.42 -37.90 13.44
N GLY A 51 35.05 -36.76 13.13
CA GLY A 51 34.55 -35.45 13.55
C GLY A 51 33.15 -35.13 13.01
N ALA A 52 32.86 -35.50 11.77
CA ALA A 52 31.52 -35.33 11.17
C ALA A 52 30.47 -36.25 11.84
N ILE A 53 30.85 -37.48 12.20
CA ILE A 53 29.96 -38.42 12.92
C ILE A 53 29.63 -37.87 14.32
N GLU A 54 30.61 -37.36 15.05
CA GLU A 54 30.40 -36.79 16.38
C GLU A 54 29.48 -35.56 16.36
N GLN A 55 29.64 -34.68 15.35
CA GLN A 55 28.73 -33.54 15.15
C GLN A 55 27.30 -33.99 14.84
N LEU A 56 27.14 -35.06 14.06
CA LEU A 56 25.84 -35.60 13.67
C LEU A 56 25.13 -36.25 14.86
N GLU A 57 25.86 -36.92 15.76
CA GLU A 57 25.33 -37.44 17.02
C GLU A 57 24.90 -36.32 17.99
N LYS A 58 25.71 -35.26 18.12
CA LYS A 58 25.35 -34.06 18.90
C LYS A 58 24.08 -33.39 18.36
N ALA A 59 23.94 -33.27 17.04
CA ALA A 59 22.75 -32.72 16.40
C ALA A 59 21.50 -33.59 16.65
N ARG A 60 21.62 -34.92 16.54
CA ARG A 60 20.52 -35.87 16.84
C ARG A 60 20.09 -35.81 18.30
N ALA A 61 21.02 -35.67 19.23
CA ALA A 61 20.71 -35.53 20.66
C ALA A 61 19.95 -34.22 20.96
N ARG A 62 20.32 -33.11 20.29
CA ARG A 62 19.58 -31.83 20.39
C ARG A 62 18.17 -31.95 19.83
N LEU A 63 18.01 -32.58 18.66
CA LEU A 63 16.70 -32.83 18.05
C LEU A 63 15.77 -33.63 18.96
N ARG A 64 16.26 -34.73 19.56
CA ARG A 64 15.48 -35.51 20.53
C ARG A 64 15.05 -34.70 21.76
N LYS A 65 15.92 -33.81 22.25
CA LYS A 65 15.58 -32.96 23.39
C LYS A 65 14.47 -31.96 23.04
N VAL A 66 14.54 -31.35 21.87
CA VAL A 66 13.51 -30.45 21.35
C VAL A 66 12.19 -31.18 21.09
N GLU A 67 12.23 -32.41 20.59
CA GLU A 67 11.01 -33.24 20.41
C GLU A 67 10.33 -33.56 21.74
N ILE A 68 11.10 -33.93 22.77
CA ILE A 68 10.55 -34.19 24.12
C ILE A 68 9.95 -32.92 24.74
N GLU A 69 10.63 -31.77 24.59
CA GLU A 69 10.13 -30.48 25.08
C GLU A 69 8.87 -30.04 24.32
N ALA A 70 8.80 -30.27 23.00
CA ALA A 70 7.63 -29.97 22.18
C ALA A 70 6.42 -30.85 22.54
N ASP A 71 6.64 -32.13 22.82
CA ASP A 71 5.57 -33.04 23.26
C ASP A 71 5.05 -32.69 24.66
N GLN A 72 5.93 -32.27 25.59
CA GLN A 72 5.51 -31.74 26.89
C GLN A 72 4.70 -30.46 26.75
N PHE A 73 5.10 -29.54 25.86
CA PHE A 73 4.33 -28.34 25.56
C PHE A 73 2.96 -28.65 24.96
N ARG A 74 2.87 -29.66 24.08
CA ARG A 74 1.58 -30.11 23.52
C ARG A 74 0.66 -30.65 24.61
N VAL A 75 1.13 -31.55 25.47
CA VAL A 75 0.29 -32.15 26.53
C VAL A 75 -0.19 -31.09 27.52
N ASN A 76 0.70 -30.18 27.95
CA ASN A 76 0.32 -29.08 28.84
C ASN A 76 -0.67 -28.13 28.16
N GLY A 77 -0.42 -27.75 26.90
CA GLY A 77 -1.34 -26.92 26.13
C GLY A 77 -2.72 -27.54 25.93
N TYR A 78 -2.81 -28.85 25.65
CA TYR A 78 -4.10 -29.55 25.56
C TYR A 78 -4.86 -29.54 26.89
N SER A 79 -4.17 -29.73 28.02
CA SER A 79 -4.81 -29.70 29.35
C SER A 79 -5.29 -28.30 29.74
N GLU A 80 -4.59 -27.26 29.30
CA GLU A 80 -4.93 -25.86 29.56
C GLU A 80 -6.10 -25.41 28.69
N ILE A 81 -6.11 -25.82 27.42
CA ILE A 81 -7.24 -25.63 26.49
C ILE A 81 -8.49 -26.35 26.99
N GLU A 82 -8.39 -27.58 27.53
CA GLU A 82 -9.54 -28.28 28.10
C GLU A 82 -10.10 -27.56 29.34
N ARG A 83 -9.24 -27.02 30.21
CA ARG A 83 -9.67 -26.20 31.35
C ARG A 83 -10.35 -24.91 30.92
N GLU A 84 -9.77 -24.19 29.95
CA GLU A 84 -10.38 -22.97 29.41
C GLU A 84 -11.72 -23.26 28.74
N LYS A 85 -11.82 -24.36 27.98
CA LYS A 85 -13.07 -24.80 27.38
C LYS A 85 -14.15 -25.08 28.43
N LEU A 86 -13.82 -25.77 29.52
CA LEU A 86 -14.75 -26.03 30.61
C LEU A 86 -15.18 -24.74 31.34
N ASN A 87 -14.23 -23.83 31.60
CA ASN A 87 -14.51 -22.54 32.22
C ASN A 87 -15.42 -21.68 31.34
N LEU A 88 -15.16 -21.66 30.03
CA LEU A 88 -15.97 -20.94 29.07
C LEU A 88 -17.40 -21.50 29.07
N ILE A 89 -17.56 -22.82 28.93
CA ILE A 89 -18.87 -23.50 28.95
C ILE A 89 -19.66 -23.15 30.22
N ASN A 90 -19.02 -23.22 31.40
CA ASN A 90 -19.68 -22.90 32.66
C ASN A 90 -20.08 -21.42 32.76
N SER A 91 -19.25 -20.50 32.22
CA SER A 91 -19.60 -19.07 32.15
C SER A 91 -20.79 -18.82 31.24
N THR A 92 -20.89 -19.54 30.12
CA THR A 92 -22.00 -19.41 29.17
C THR A 92 -23.30 -19.90 29.79
N TYR A 93 -23.28 -21.04 30.50
CA TYR A 93 -24.46 -21.54 31.22
C TYR A 93 -24.97 -20.57 32.28
N LYS A 94 -24.05 -19.96 33.05
CA LYS A 94 -24.42 -18.94 34.05
C LYS A 94 -25.02 -17.68 33.40
N THR A 95 -24.52 -17.30 32.23
CA THR A 95 -25.05 -16.17 31.46
C THR A 95 -26.43 -16.48 30.90
N LEU A 96 -26.66 -17.70 30.42
CA LEU A 96 -27.98 -18.17 29.95
C LEU A 96 -29.03 -18.15 31.06
N GLU A 97 -28.66 -18.61 32.26
CA GLU A 97 -29.55 -18.57 33.43
C GLU A 97 -29.93 -17.13 33.82
N GLN A 98 -28.97 -16.19 33.76
CA GLN A 98 -29.23 -14.78 34.00
C GLN A 98 -30.17 -14.17 32.94
N LEU A 99 -29.99 -14.52 31.66
CA LEU A 99 -30.86 -14.05 30.58
C LEU A 99 -32.28 -14.61 30.72
N GLU A 100 -32.43 -15.85 31.18
CA GLU A 100 -33.74 -16.46 31.41
C GLU A 100 -34.48 -15.78 32.58
N ASN A 101 -33.77 -15.44 33.65
CA ASN A 101 -34.32 -14.64 34.75
C ASN A 101 -34.73 -13.23 34.27
N TYR A 102 -33.88 -12.56 33.49
CA TYR A 102 -34.17 -11.23 32.96
C TYR A 102 -35.37 -11.22 32.01
N LYS A 103 -35.50 -12.27 31.18
CA LYS A 103 -36.66 -12.48 30.32
C LYS A 103 -37.94 -12.62 31.14
N ASN A 104 -37.92 -13.40 32.23
CA ASN A 104 -39.10 -13.58 33.09
C ASN A 104 -39.49 -12.28 33.81
N GLU A 105 -38.51 -11.51 34.29
CA GLU A 105 -38.74 -10.18 34.88
C GLU A 105 -39.33 -9.19 33.86
N THR A 106 -38.81 -9.20 32.62
CA THR A 106 -39.31 -8.34 31.53
C THR A 106 -40.74 -8.70 31.14
N ILE A 107 -41.07 -10.00 31.05
CA ILE A 107 -42.43 -10.47 30.79
C ILE A 107 -43.36 -9.99 31.90
N HIS A 108 -42.94 -10.08 33.16
CA HIS A 108 -43.76 -9.64 34.28
C HIS A 108 -43.98 -8.12 34.27
N PHE A 109 -42.95 -7.34 33.94
CA PHE A 109 -43.02 -5.89 33.79
C PHE A 109 -43.97 -5.48 32.65
N GLU A 110 -43.85 -6.09 31.47
CA GLU A 110 -44.72 -5.82 30.33
C GLU A 110 -46.17 -6.22 30.59
N GLN A 111 -46.42 -7.31 31.32
CA GLN A 111 -47.77 -7.67 31.78
C GLN A 111 -48.37 -6.58 32.69
N GLN A 112 -47.61 -6.05 33.65
CA GLN A 112 -48.08 -4.96 34.50
C GLN A 112 -48.31 -3.67 33.71
N ARG A 113 -47.43 -3.36 32.75
CA ARG A 113 -47.57 -2.21 31.86
C ARG A 113 -48.83 -2.32 30.99
N ALA A 114 -49.10 -3.49 30.41
CA ALA A 114 -50.30 -3.75 29.63
C ALA A 114 -51.58 -3.59 30.47
N ILE A 115 -51.60 -4.13 31.70
CA ILE A 115 -52.72 -3.96 32.64
C ILE A 115 -52.95 -2.47 32.96
N ASN A 116 -51.88 -1.71 33.19
CA ASN A 116 -51.96 -0.27 33.48
C ASN A 116 -52.42 0.54 32.26
N GLN A 117 -51.97 0.20 31.06
CA GLN A 117 -52.45 0.83 29.81
C GLN A 117 -53.92 0.52 29.54
N VAL A 118 -54.38 -0.70 29.80
CA VAL A 118 -55.81 -1.06 29.71
C VAL A 118 -56.62 -0.25 30.73
N ARG A 119 -56.16 -0.14 31.98
CA ARG A 119 -56.80 0.72 32.99
C ARG A 119 -56.87 2.18 32.55
N GLN A 120 -55.79 2.74 32.02
CA GLN A 120 -55.78 4.12 31.50
C GLN A 120 -56.69 4.30 30.29
N ARG A 121 -56.74 3.34 29.36
CA ARG A 121 -57.64 3.40 28.19
C ARG A 121 -59.11 3.26 28.59
N VAL A 122 -59.44 2.39 29.54
CA VAL A 122 -60.81 2.27 30.07
C VAL A 122 -61.21 3.55 30.80
N PHE A 123 -60.30 4.15 31.57
CA PHE A 123 -60.52 5.44 32.21
C PHE A 123 -60.68 6.58 31.19
N GLN A 124 -59.83 6.64 30.16
CA GLN A 124 -59.94 7.61 29.06
C GLN A 124 -61.21 7.42 28.23
N GLN A 125 -61.64 6.19 27.95
CA GLN A 125 -62.90 5.92 27.26
C GLN A 125 -64.11 6.30 28.10
N ALA A 126 -64.08 6.06 29.41
CA ALA A 126 -65.11 6.55 30.33
C ALA A 126 -65.15 8.09 30.37
N LEU A 127 -63.98 8.74 30.36
CA LEU A 127 -63.86 10.20 30.33
C LEU A 127 -64.26 10.79 28.97
N GLN A 128 -63.95 10.12 27.85
CA GLN A 128 -64.40 10.48 26.50
C GLN A 128 -65.90 10.25 26.32
N GLY A 129 -66.47 9.22 26.94
CA GLY A 129 -67.92 9.01 26.98
C GLY A 129 -68.64 10.13 27.74
N ALA A 130 -68.06 10.58 28.86
CA ALA A 130 -68.56 11.71 29.64
C ALA A 130 -68.32 13.08 28.95
N LEU A 131 -67.20 13.25 28.25
CA LEU A 131 -66.90 14.44 27.44
C LEU A 131 -67.73 14.47 26.16
N GLY A 132 -68.05 13.31 25.57
CA GLY A 132 -68.91 13.20 24.38
C GLY A 132 -70.36 13.57 24.66
N THR A 133 -70.87 13.28 25.86
CA THR A 133 -72.18 13.76 26.33
C THR A 133 -72.18 15.23 26.72
N LEU A 134 -71.03 15.80 27.10
CA LEU A 134 -70.87 17.25 27.35
C LEU A 134 -70.65 18.06 26.06
N ASN A 135 -69.91 17.52 25.08
CA ASN A 135 -69.60 18.17 23.80
C ASN A 135 -70.74 18.03 22.76
N SER A 136 -71.69 17.12 22.95
CA SER A 136 -72.92 17.11 22.13
C SER A 136 -73.86 18.29 22.42
N CYS A 137 -73.57 19.09 23.46
CA CYS A 137 -74.28 20.33 23.80
C CYS A 137 -73.57 21.62 23.34
N LEU A 138 -72.35 21.54 22.83
CA LEU A 138 -71.56 22.72 22.44
C LEU A 138 -70.73 22.39 21.20
N THR A 139 -71.29 22.73 20.03
CA THR A 139 -70.66 23.47 18.91
C THR A 139 -71.35 23.12 17.58
N ASN A 140 -72.03 24.11 17.01
CA ASN A 140 -72.34 24.18 15.57
C ASN A 140 -71.57 25.38 14.99
N GLU A 141 -71.19 25.25 13.71
CA GLU A 141 -70.65 26.25 12.75
C GLU A 141 -69.11 26.40 12.72
N LEU A 142 -68.41 25.77 11.75
CA LEU A 142 -68.09 26.20 10.35
C LEU A 142 -66.99 27.30 10.28
N HIS A 143 -66.09 27.44 9.31
CA HIS A 143 -65.41 26.62 8.27
C HIS A 143 -64.52 27.63 7.49
N LEU A 144 -63.26 27.29 7.13
CA LEU A 144 -62.46 27.84 5.99
C LEU A 144 -62.16 29.38 5.98
N GLN A 145 -61.20 29.99 5.29
CA GLN A 145 -60.26 29.64 4.22
C GLN A 145 -59.18 30.76 4.09
N ILE A 146 -57.94 30.34 3.82
CA ILE A 146 -56.89 30.83 2.89
C ILE A 146 -56.98 32.27 2.32
N LEU A 147 -55.86 33.01 2.38
CA LEU A 147 -55.43 33.93 1.31
C LEU A 147 -53.90 34.06 1.20
N MET A 148 -53.36 33.85 -0.01
CA MET A 148 -51.97 34.13 -0.41
C MET A 148 -51.91 35.46 -1.20
N VAL A 149 -50.81 36.19 -1.08
CA VAL A 149 -50.43 37.32 -1.96
C VAL A 149 -48.99 37.14 -2.45
N THR A 150 -48.79 37.45 -3.72
CA THR A 150 -47.60 37.28 -4.57
C THR A 150 -46.67 38.50 -4.57
N ILE A 151 -45.35 38.26 -4.68
CA ILE A 151 -44.32 39.24 -5.08
C ILE A 151 -43.35 38.56 -6.08
N ARG A 152 -42.94 39.29 -7.14
CA ARG A 152 -42.11 38.84 -8.28
C ARG A 152 -40.61 39.03 -8.07
N ALA A 153 -39.80 38.14 -8.66
CA ALA A 153 -38.36 38.31 -8.95
C ALA A 153 -37.94 37.34 -10.08
N ASP A 154 -38.13 37.69 -11.35
CA ASP A 154 -38.42 36.71 -12.42
C ASP A 154 -37.30 35.73 -12.87
N GLU A 155 -36.03 35.91 -12.53
CA GLU A 155 -34.97 34.92 -12.87
C GLU A 155 -34.63 33.96 -11.72
N ILE A 156 -34.58 34.47 -10.48
CA ILE A 156 -34.53 33.63 -9.28
C ILE A 156 -35.88 32.91 -9.10
N SER A 157 -36.99 33.56 -9.47
CA SER A 157 -38.34 33.01 -9.35
C SER A 157 -38.56 31.85 -10.30
N ASN A 158 -37.92 31.75 -11.47
CA ASN A 158 -38.11 30.58 -12.32
C ASN A 158 -37.41 29.32 -11.75
N ILE A 159 -36.16 29.45 -11.26
CA ILE A 159 -35.47 28.32 -10.59
C ILE A 159 -36.19 27.94 -9.29
N ILE A 160 -36.67 28.93 -8.53
CA ILE A 160 -37.44 28.68 -7.30
C ILE A 160 -38.83 28.13 -7.64
N ARG A 161 -39.49 28.59 -8.69
CA ARG A 161 -40.83 28.12 -9.12
C ARG A 161 -40.76 26.73 -9.68
N GLU A 162 -39.76 26.39 -10.50
CA GLU A 162 -39.46 25.00 -10.90
C GLU A 162 -39.18 24.13 -9.68
N ARG A 163 -38.40 24.60 -8.70
CA ARG A 163 -38.17 23.86 -7.44
C ARG A 163 -39.42 23.71 -6.59
N ILE A 164 -40.33 24.70 -6.56
CA ILE A 164 -41.60 24.67 -5.82
C ILE A 164 -42.62 23.78 -6.54
N GLU A 165 -42.67 23.82 -7.87
CA GLU A 165 -43.51 22.95 -8.71
C GLU A 165 -43.05 21.48 -8.62
N GLN A 166 -41.74 21.25 -8.43
CA GLN A 166 -41.17 19.94 -8.12
C GLN A 166 -41.23 19.58 -6.61
N TYR A 167 -41.69 20.48 -5.74
CA TYR A 167 -41.74 20.27 -4.29
C TYR A 167 -42.93 19.40 -3.89
N ASN A 168 -42.89 18.12 -4.27
CA ASN A 168 -43.80 17.13 -3.74
C ASN A 168 -43.38 16.76 -2.30
N ARG A 169 -44.14 17.20 -1.31
CA ARG A 169 -44.01 16.68 0.06
C ARG A 169 -44.53 15.25 0.09
N GLU A 170 -43.64 14.29 -0.13
CA GLU A 170 -43.90 12.91 0.25
C GLU A 170 -43.96 12.82 1.78
N VAL A 171 -45.15 12.60 2.34
CA VAL A 171 -45.32 12.31 3.77
C VAL A 171 -44.86 10.86 3.98
N LYS A 172 -43.56 10.70 4.21
CA LYS A 172 -42.94 9.41 4.55
C LYS A 172 -42.91 9.28 6.07
N ILE A 173 -43.26 8.10 6.61
CA ILE A 173 -43.05 7.80 8.03
C ILE A 173 -41.52 7.80 8.25
N VAL A 174 -41.01 8.78 8.97
CA VAL A 174 -39.57 8.99 9.15
C VAL A 174 -39.14 8.36 10.46
N ASN A 175 -38.19 7.42 10.40
CA ASN A 175 -37.54 6.90 11.59
C ASN A 175 -36.73 8.04 12.22
N THR A 176 -37.12 8.45 13.42
CA THR A 176 -36.60 9.65 14.08
C THR A 176 -36.05 9.27 15.45
N GLY A 177 -34.95 9.90 15.85
CA GLY A 177 -34.36 9.78 17.17
C GLY A 177 -34.14 11.14 17.82
N THR A 178 -33.64 11.10 19.05
CA THR A 178 -33.37 12.27 19.88
C THR A 178 -31.93 12.24 20.35
N VAL A 179 -31.21 13.35 20.20
CA VAL A 179 -29.84 13.48 20.68
C VAL A 179 -29.82 13.39 22.21
N LEU A 180 -29.11 12.40 22.76
CA LEU A 180 -28.86 12.27 24.19
C LEU A 180 -27.60 13.02 24.61
N GLN A 181 -26.52 12.88 23.85
CA GLN A 181 -25.21 13.43 24.17
C GLN A 181 -24.47 13.74 22.89
N VAL A 182 -23.69 14.82 22.90
CA VAL A 182 -22.76 15.19 21.82
C VAL A 182 -21.44 15.58 22.44
N GLY A 183 -20.34 15.06 21.90
CA GLY A 183 -19.00 15.42 22.32
C GLY A 183 -17.96 14.92 21.32
N ASP A 184 -16.97 15.75 21.03
CA ASP A 184 -15.78 15.41 20.23
C ASP A 184 -16.09 14.71 18.88
N GLY A 185 -17.15 15.14 18.19
CA GLY A 185 -17.54 14.58 16.89
C GLY A 185 -18.37 13.30 16.95
N ILE A 186 -18.87 12.93 18.14
CA ILE A 186 -19.74 11.77 18.34
C ILE A 186 -21.03 12.22 19.00
N ALA A 187 -22.15 11.69 18.52
CA ALA A 187 -23.45 11.84 19.13
C ALA A 187 -24.02 10.48 19.55
N ARG A 188 -24.68 10.43 20.70
CA ARG A 188 -25.49 9.28 21.13
C ARG A 188 -26.95 9.61 20.92
N ILE A 189 -27.64 8.81 20.14
CA ILE A 189 -29.02 9.08 19.73
C ILE A 189 -29.94 8.03 20.35
N TYR A 190 -31.00 8.46 21.01
CA TYR A 190 -32.08 7.58 21.46
C TYR A 190 -33.11 7.37 20.33
N GLY A 191 -33.69 6.17 20.24
CA GLY A 191 -34.58 5.79 19.15
C GLY A 191 -33.81 5.37 17.91
N LEU A 192 -34.24 5.81 16.73
CA LEU A 192 -33.72 5.31 15.45
C LEU A 192 -33.82 3.78 15.34
N ASP A 193 -34.90 3.17 15.81
CA ASP A 193 -35.01 1.72 16.03
C ASP A 193 -34.81 0.88 14.75
N GLU A 194 -35.15 1.43 13.58
CA GLU A 194 -34.99 0.80 12.27
C GLU A 194 -33.72 1.26 11.50
N VAL A 195 -32.76 1.93 12.14
CA VAL A 195 -31.55 2.41 11.46
C VAL A 195 -30.60 1.26 11.13
N MET A 196 -30.02 1.31 9.94
CA MET A 196 -29.03 0.33 9.49
C MET A 196 -27.61 0.71 9.92
N ALA A 197 -26.74 -0.29 10.09
CA ALA A 197 -25.32 -0.04 10.30
C ALA A 197 -24.71 0.60 9.05
N GLY A 198 -24.00 1.73 9.22
CA GLY A 198 -23.45 2.51 8.12
C GLY A 198 -24.46 3.44 7.43
N GLU A 199 -25.67 3.59 7.97
CA GLU A 199 -26.66 4.52 7.45
C GLU A 199 -26.28 5.97 7.75
N LEU A 200 -26.58 6.86 6.79
CA LEU A 200 -26.50 8.29 7.01
C LEU A 200 -27.68 8.76 7.85
N VAL A 201 -27.39 9.58 8.84
CA VAL A 201 -28.40 10.25 9.67
C VAL A 201 -28.25 11.76 9.52
N GLU A 202 -29.37 12.46 9.51
CA GLU A 202 -29.44 13.91 9.36
C GLU A 202 -29.93 14.53 10.66
N PHE A 203 -29.12 15.41 11.23
CA PHE A 203 -29.46 16.19 12.42
C PHE A 203 -30.39 17.34 12.03
N GLU A 204 -31.17 17.85 12.99
CA GLU A 204 -32.12 18.94 12.78
C GLU A 204 -31.51 20.21 12.14
N GLU A 205 -30.25 20.48 12.45
CA GLU A 205 -29.47 21.60 11.92
C GLU A 205 -28.93 21.36 10.48
N GLY A 206 -28.97 20.12 10.00
CA GLY A 206 -28.50 19.71 8.67
C GLY A 206 -27.11 19.05 8.67
N THR A 207 -26.46 18.93 9.84
CA THR A 207 -25.24 18.12 9.97
C THR A 207 -25.55 16.66 9.65
N ILE A 208 -24.67 16.00 8.91
CA ILE A 208 -24.80 14.57 8.57
C ILE A 208 -23.90 13.76 9.50
N GLY A 209 -24.36 12.59 9.93
CA GLY A 209 -23.56 11.61 10.63
C GLY A 209 -23.70 10.20 10.04
N ILE A 210 -22.85 9.28 10.47
CA ILE A 210 -22.91 7.86 10.15
C ILE A 210 -23.25 7.07 11.41
N ALA A 211 -24.29 6.24 11.35
CA ALA A 211 -24.59 5.28 12.41
C ALA A 211 -23.55 4.14 12.41
N LEU A 212 -22.75 4.02 13.47
CA LEU A 212 -21.72 2.99 13.60
C LEU A 212 -22.07 1.93 14.65
N ASN A 213 -22.35 2.36 15.88
CA ASN A 213 -22.66 1.44 16.98
C ASN A 213 -24.17 1.43 17.21
N LEU A 214 -24.83 0.30 17.00
CA LEU A 214 -26.24 0.11 17.33
C LEU A 214 -26.31 -0.60 18.69
N GLU A 215 -26.37 0.16 19.78
CA GLU A 215 -26.56 -0.39 21.13
C GLU A 215 -28.04 -0.65 21.39
N SER A 216 -28.37 -1.42 22.44
CA SER A 216 -29.77 -1.74 22.77
C SER A 216 -30.61 -0.52 23.13
N ASN A 217 -29.97 0.54 23.66
CA ASN A 217 -30.65 1.70 24.24
C ASN A 217 -30.37 2.99 23.46
N ASN A 218 -29.33 3.02 22.62
CA ASN A 218 -28.93 4.20 21.87
C ASN A 218 -28.10 3.81 20.65
N VAL A 219 -27.96 4.75 19.72
CA VAL A 219 -27.14 4.62 18.53
C VAL A 219 -25.96 5.59 18.63
N GLY A 220 -24.75 5.05 18.55
CA GLY A 220 -23.51 5.82 18.42
C GLY A 220 -23.34 6.29 16.98
N VAL A 221 -23.54 7.59 16.77
CA VAL A 221 -23.41 8.28 15.49
C VAL A 221 -22.11 9.09 15.48
N VAL A 222 -21.38 8.95 14.39
CA VAL A 222 -20.16 9.72 14.13
C VAL A 222 -20.50 10.88 13.19
N LEU A 223 -20.20 12.11 13.62
CA LEU A 223 -20.55 13.33 12.88
C LEU A 223 -19.59 13.56 11.71
N MET A 224 -20.12 13.90 10.53
CA MET A 224 -19.37 14.22 9.32
C MET A 224 -19.26 15.74 9.10
N GLY A 225 -19.05 16.48 10.20
CA GLY A 225 -18.97 17.94 10.24
C GLY A 225 -18.83 18.42 11.69
N ASP A 226 -18.84 19.74 11.88
CA ASP A 226 -18.74 20.33 13.22
C ASP A 226 -20.04 20.10 14.00
N GLY A 227 -19.92 19.53 15.20
CA GLY A 227 -21.06 19.24 16.08
C GLY A 227 -21.45 20.37 17.03
N LEU A 228 -20.89 21.58 16.87
CA LEU A 228 -21.01 22.67 17.84
C LEU A 228 -22.43 23.22 17.99
N MET A 229 -23.23 23.12 16.94
CA MET A 229 -24.61 23.61 16.91
C MET A 229 -25.63 22.53 17.31
N ILE A 230 -25.19 21.27 17.46
CA ILE A 230 -26.08 20.17 17.81
C ILE A 230 -26.40 20.25 19.31
N GLN A 231 -27.69 20.40 19.61
CA GLN A 231 -28.17 20.47 20.99
C GLN A 231 -28.66 19.11 21.48
N GLU A 232 -28.44 18.83 22.77
CA GLU A 232 -29.11 17.73 23.45
C GLU A 232 -30.63 17.92 23.36
N GLY A 233 -31.36 16.84 23.09
CA GLY A 233 -32.81 16.86 22.84
C GLY A 233 -33.22 17.18 21.40
N SER A 234 -32.29 17.59 20.53
CA SER A 234 -32.62 17.85 19.11
C SER A 234 -33.00 16.57 18.36
N SER A 235 -33.77 16.73 17.28
CA SER A 235 -34.23 15.61 16.46
C SER A 235 -33.14 15.14 15.49
N VAL A 236 -33.06 13.83 15.27
CA VAL A 236 -32.21 13.22 14.24
C VAL A 236 -33.05 12.29 13.38
N LYS A 237 -32.86 12.33 12.07
CA LYS A 237 -33.64 11.54 11.10
C LYS A 237 -32.74 10.51 10.42
N ALA A 238 -33.22 9.28 10.32
CA ALA A 238 -32.60 8.26 9.48
C ALA A 238 -32.88 8.59 8.01
N THR A 239 -31.87 8.59 7.15
CA THR A 239 -32.05 8.94 5.72
C THR A 239 -32.52 7.77 4.85
N GLY A 240 -32.45 6.54 5.38
CA GLY A 240 -32.67 5.28 4.66
C GLY A 240 -31.56 4.92 3.68
N LYS A 241 -30.47 5.69 3.63
CA LYS A 241 -29.36 5.52 2.68
C LYS A 241 -28.10 5.14 3.42
N ILE A 242 -27.48 4.03 3.01
CA ILE A 242 -26.13 3.68 3.44
C ILE A 242 -25.16 4.73 2.90
N ALA A 243 -24.10 5.02 3.66
CA ALA A 243 -23.08 6.01 3.32
C ALA A 243 -22.61 5.90 1.87
N GLN A 244 -23.00 6.89 1.07
CA GLN A 244 -22.75 6.98 -0.37
C GLN A 244 -22.27 8.38 -0.74
N ILE A 245 -21.45 8.46 -1.80
CA ILE A 245 -20.98 9.72 -2.36
C ILE A 245 -21.44 9.87 -3.81
N PRO A 246 -21.69 11.11 -4.28
CA PRO A 246 -21.81 11.39 -5.69
C PRO A 246 -20.50 11.06 -6.43
N VAL A 247 -20.63 10.48 -7.62
CA VAL A 247 -19.51 10.17 -8.52
C VAL A 247 -19.85 10.59 -9.95
N SER A 248 -18.87 11.08 -10.70
CA SER A 248 -18.99 11.42 -12.12
C SER A 248 -17.61 11.72 -12.72
N GLU A 249 -17.54 11.82 -14.05
CA GLU A 249 -16.32 12.32 -14.71
C GLU A 249 -16.02 13.78 -14.38
N ALA A 250 -17.02 14.57 -13.95
CA ALA A 250 -16.87 16.00 -13.63
C ALA A 250 -16.01 16.27 -12.37
N TYR A 251 -15.59 15.22 -11.66
CA TYR A 251 -14.62 15.31 -10.57
C TYR A 251 -13.18 15.47 -11.05
N LEU A 252 -12.87 15.14 -12.32
CA LEU A 252 -11.54 15.32 -12.89
C LEU A 252 -11.13 16.80 -12.82
N GLY A 253 -9.94 17.05 -12.29
CA GLY A 253 -9.40 18.39 -12.08
C GLY A 253 -10.02 19.18 -10.95
N ARG A 254 -10.78 18.54 -10.06
CA ARG A 254 -11.39 19.17 -8.89
C ARG A 254 -10.67 18.79 -7.59
N VAL A 255 -10.70 19.71 -6.64
CA VAL A 255 -10.33 19.43 -5.24
C VAL A 255 -11.61 19.33 -4.42
N VAL A 256 -11.81 18.18 -3.78
CA VAL A 256 -13.03 17.86 -3.02
C VAL A 256 -12.68 17.40 -1.60
N ASN A 257 -13.65 17.52 -0.69
CA ASN A 257 -13.55 16.96 0.65
C ASN A 257 -13.99 15.48 0.69
N ALA A 258 -13.95 14.84 1.85
CA ALA A 258 -14.37 13.45 2.07
C ALA A 258 -15.86 13.20 1.82
N LEU A 259 -16.68 14.24 1.71
CA LEU A 259 -18.09 14.18 1.31
C LEU A 259 -18.28 14.35 -0.21
N ALA A 260 -17.19 14.38 -0.98
CA ALA A 260 -17.19 14.67 -2.41
C ALA A 260 -17.79 16.04 -2.77
N LYS A 261 -17.74 17.01 -1.85
CA LYS A 261 -18.10 18.42 -2.08
C LYS A 261 -16.85 19.21 -2.51
N PRO A 262 -16.96 20.09 -3.52
CA PRO A 262 -15.83 20.88 -3.98
C PRO A 262 -15.38 21.91 -2.94
N ILE A 263 -14.07 21.98 -2.71
CA ILE A 263 -13.41 22.95 -1.83
C ILE A 263 -12.42 23.85 -2.58
N ASP A 264 -12.33 23.70 -3.90
CA ASP A 264 -11.50 24.51 -4.79
C ASP A 264 -12.12 25.86 -5.19
N GLY A 265 -13.36 26.15 -4.76
CA GLY A 265 -14.07 27.38 -5.13
C GLY A 265 -14.52 27.45 -6.59
N ARG A 266 -14.43 26.36 -7.37
CA ARG A 266 -14.76 26.33 -8.82
C ARG A 266 -16.24 25.96 -9.11
N GLY A 267 -17.14 26.21 -8.16
CA GLY A 267 -18.56 25.90 -8.26
C GLY A 267 -18.92 24.42 -8.00
N ALA A 268 -20.21 24.11 -8.00
CA ALA A 268 -20.72 22.77 -7.73
C ALA A 268 -20.32 21.76 -8.81
N ILE A 269 -20.21 20.47 -8.44
CA ILE A 269 -19.94 19.37 -9.36
C ILE A 269 -21.27 18.71 -9.73
N SER A 270 -21.56 18.61 -11.03
CA SER A 270 -22.72 17.86 -11.51
C SER A 270 -22.46 16.36 -11.44
N SER A 271 -23.37 15.63 -10.80
CA SER A 271 -23.31 14.17 -10.70
C SER A 271 -24.72 13.59 -10.69
N SER A 272 -24.92 12.53 -11.47
CA SER A 272 -26.18 11.78 -11.58
C SER A 272 -26.12 10.42 -10.88
N GLU A 273 -24.93 9.94 -10.55
CA GLU A 273 -24.68 8.61 -9.99
C GLU A 273 -24.09 8.72 -8.59
N SER A 274 -24.36 7.72 -7.75
CA SER A 274 -23.75 7.60 -6.43
C SER A 274 -23.14 6.22 -6.25
N ARG A 275 -22.05 6.16 -5.48
CA ARG A 275 -21.44 4.89 -5.06
C ARG A 275 -21.31 4.84 -3.55
N LEU A 276 -21.41 3.63 -3.01
CA LEU A 276 -21.16 3.38 -1.60
C LEU A 276 -19.72 3.76 -1.25
N ILE A 277 -19.53 4.46 -0.13
CA ILE A 277 -18.21 4.78 0.41
C ILE A 277 -17.51 3.47 0.80
N GLU A 278 -18.24 2.59 1.49
CA GLU A 278 -17.82 1.24 1.85
C GLU A 278 -18.33 0.22 0.83
N SER A 279 -17.76 0.25 -0.39
CA SER A 279 -18.04 -0.78 -1.40
C SER A 279 -17.24 -2.07 -1.12
N PRO A 280 -17.78 -3.25 -1.49
CA PRO A 280 -17.06 -4.50 -1.39
C PRO A 280 -15.91 -4.56 -2.41
N ALA A 281 -14.79 -5.15 -2.00
CA ALA A 281 -13.68 -5.41 -2.90
C ALA A 281 -14.03 -6.43 -3.99
N PRO A 282 -13.44 -6.35 -5.21
CA PRO A 282 -13.59 -7.38 -6.22
C PRO A 282 -13.11 -8.74 -5.71
N GLY A 283 -13.94 -9.78 -5.86
CA GLY A 283 -13.57 -11.15 -5.49
C GLY A 283 -12.53 -11.77 -6.45
N ILE A 284 -12.01 -12.95 -6.11
CA ILE A 284 -10.92 -13.61 -6.87
C ILE A 284 -11.29 -13.83 -8.35
N ILE A 285 -12.52 -14.29 -8.63
CA ILE A 285 -13.01 -14.54 -10.01
C ILE A 285 -13.17 -13.23 -10.81
N SER A 286 -13.46 -12.14 -10.12
CA SER A 286 -13.60 -10.80 -10.70
C SER A 286 -12.26 -10.13 -11.01
N ARG A 287 -11.13 -10.77 -10.65
CA ARG A 287 -9.78 -10.25 -10.88
C ARG A 287 -9.09 -10.99 -12.00
N ARG A 288 -8.01 -10.41 -12.49
CA ARG A 288 -6.99 -11.08 -13.32
C ARG A 288 -5.60 -10.76 -12.81
N SER A 289 -4.62 -11.53 -13.27
CA SER A 289 -3.21 -11.25 -13.00
C SER A 289 -2.80 -9.88 -13.52
N VAL A 290 -2.01 -9.16 -12.72
CA VAL A 290 -1.36 -7.91 -13.13
C VAL A 290 -0.27 -8.23 -14.16
N TYR A 291 -0.40 -7.68 -15.36
CA TYR A 291 0.52 -7.93 -16.49
C TYR A 291 0.90 -6.67 -17.27
N GLU A 292 0.28 -5.54 -16.94
CA GLU A 292 0.55 -4.25 -17.57
C GLU A 292 1.35 -3.38 -16.60
N PRO A 293 2.43 -2.74 -17.05
CA PRO A 293 3.19 -1.83 -16.21
C PRO A 293 2.42 -0.53 -15.95
N LEU A 294 2.57 0.01 -14.75
CA LEU A 294 2.29 1.40 -14.44
C LEU A 294 3.63 2.12 -14.28
N GLN A 295 3.98 2.94 -15.28
CA GLN A 295 5.27 3.62 -15.31
C GLN A 295 5.31 4.73 -14.27
N THR A 296 6.25 4.68 -13.34
CA THR A 296 6.44 5.76 -12.37
C THR A 296 7.30 6.90 -12.92
N GLY A 297 8.11 6.60 -13.95
CA GLY A 297 9.08 7.54 -14.49
C GLY A 297 10.34 7.65 -13.62
N LEU A 298 10.38 6.93 -12.50
CA LEU A 298 11.50 6.85 -11.58
C LEU A 298 12.30 5.60 -11.89
N ILE A 299 13.49 5.79 -12.46
CA ILE A 299 14.33 4.69 -12.93
C ILE A 299 14.62 3.64 -11.84
N ALA A 300 14.74 4.08 -10.58
CA ALA A 300 14.98 3.19 -9.45
C ALA A 300 13.78 2.30 -9.09
N ILE A 301 12.55 2.76 -9.34
CA ILE A 301 11.34 1.98 -9.08
C ILE A 301 11.07 1.08 -10.29
N ASP A 302 10.96 1.65 -11.48
CA ASP A 302 10.55 0.92 -12.69
C ASP A 302 11.52 -0.23 -13.05
N SER A 303 12.80 -0.12 -12.66
CA SER A 303 13.81 -1.16 -12.89
C SER A 303 13.87 -2.24 -11.81
N MET A 304 13.79 -1.87 -10.53
CA MET A 304 14.06 -2.80 -9.41
C MET A 304 12.80 -3.21 -8.64
N ILE A 305 11.82 -2.32 -8.53
CA ILE A 305 10.57 -2.51 -7.78
C ILE A 305 9.39 -2.11 -8.68
N PRO A 306 9.18 -2.82 -9.80
CA PRO A 306 8.20 -2.40 -10.79
C PRO A 306 6.78 -2.44 -10.21
N VAL A 307 5.99 -1.45 -10.61
CA VAL A 307 4.58 -1.29 -10.23
C VAL A 307 3.69 -1.60 -11.44
N GLY A 308 2.68 -2.44 -11.25
CA GLY A 308 1.73 -2.81 -12.28
C GLY A 308 0.35 -2.14 -12.14
N ARG A 309 -0.41 -2.15 -13.23
CA ARG A 309 -1.81 -1.70 -13.26
C ARG A 309 -2.69 -2.66 -12.45
N GLY A 310 -3.26 -2.19 -11.34
CA GLY A 310 -4.00 -3.02 -10.38
C GLY A 310 -3.17 -3.55 -9.20
N GLN A 311 -1.89 -3.20 -9.09
CA GLN A 311 -1.02 -3.57 -7.97
C GLN A 311 -1.18 -2.59 -6.80
N ARG A 312 -0.83 -3.05 -5.59
CA ARG A 312 -0.77 -2.21 -4.38
C ARG A 312 0.68 -2.13 -3.91
N GLU A 313 1.32 -0.99 -4.07
CA GLU A 313 2.73 -0.80 -3.72
C GLU A 313 2.89 0.25 -2.63
N LEU A 314 3.30 -0.15 -1.43
CA LEU A 314 3.45 0.75 -0.28
C LEU A 314 4.67 1.66 -0.44
N ILE A 315 4.51 2.98 -0.26
CA ILE A 315 5.62 3.90 -0.08
C ILE A 315 5.78 4.16 1.42
N ILE A 316 6.85 3.65 2.01
CA ILE A 316 7.10 3.71 3.45
C ILE A 316 8.43 4.39 3.72
N GLY A 317 8.48 5.21 4.78
CA GLY A 317 9.72 5.83 5.23
C GLY A 317 9.47 6.98 6.19
N ASP A 318 10.56 7.56 6.67
CA ASP A 318 10.49 8.62 7.69
C ASP A 318 9.95 9.93 7.12
N ARG A 319 9.64 10.84 8.03
CA ARG A 319 9.27 12.21 7.68
C ARG A 319 10.34 12.84 6.78
N GLN A 320 9.90 13.60 5.77
CA GLN A 320 10.78 14.34 4.84
C GLN A 320 11.76 13.51 4.00
N THR A 321 11.50 12.22 3.78
CA THR A 321 12.35 11.34 2.93
C THR A 321 12.00 11.35 1.44
N GLY A 322 11.01 12.14 1.02
CA GLY A 322 10.58 12.26 -0.39
C GLY A 322 9.38 11.38 -0.80
N LYS A 323 8.62 10.81 0.16
CA LYS A 323 7.44 9.96 -0.11
C LYS A 323 6.42 10.62 -1.06
N THR A 324 5.97 11.83 -0.72
CA THR A 324 5.02 12.60 -1.54
C THR A 324 5.62 13.00 -2.89
N ALA A 325 6.93 13.23 -2.98
CA ALA A 325 7.60 13.53 -4.24
C ALA A 325 7.57 12.33 -5.20
N VAL A 326 7.85 11.13 -4.71
CA VAL A 326 7.72 9.88 -5.49
C VAL A 326 6.30 9.69 -6.01
N ALA A 327 5.31 9.89 -5.13
CA ALA A 327 3.90 9.81 -5.48
C ALA A 327 3.49 10.86 -6.54
N THR A 328 3.89 12.11 -6.35
CA THR A 328 3.56 13.22 -7.27
C THR A 328 4.22 13.00 -8.63
N ASP A 329 5.49 12.63 -8.67
CA ASP A 329 6.21 12.35 -9.92
C ASP A 329 5.59 11.18 -10.67
N THR A 330 5.07 10.18 -9.95
CA THR A 330 4.28 9.09 -10.56
C THR A 330 3.02 9.64 -11.24
N ILE A 331 2.26 10.53 -10.60
CA ILE A 331 1.08 11.18 -11.23
C ILE A 331 1.50 11.98 -12.47
N LEU A 332 2.58 12.76 -12.39
CA LEU A 332 3.08 13.55 -13.52
C LEU A 332 3.45 12.67 -14.72
N ASN A 333 4.00 11.48 -14.47
CA ASN A 333 4.35 10.53 -15.52
C ASN A 333 3.14 9.88 -16.20
N GLN A 334 1.93 10.05 -15.67
CA GLN A 334 0.70 9.52 -16.27
C GLN A 334 0.13 10.38 -17.41
N GLN A 335 0.73 11.55 -17.69
CA GLN A 335 0.37 12.34 -18.87
C GLN A 335 0.48 11.48 -20.14
N GLY A 336 -0.62 11.36 -20.88
CA GLY A 336 -0.68 10.55 -22.10
C GLY A 336 -0.71 9.02 -21.88
N GLN A 337 -0.78 8.53 -20.62
CA GLN A 337 -0.86 7.10 -20.30
C GLN A 337 -2.30 6.56 -20.19
N ASN A 338 -3.30 7.44 -20.36
CA ASN A 338 -4.73 7.16 -20.19
C ASN A 338 -5.05 6.54 -18.82
N VAL A 339 -4.48 7.11 -17.76
CA VAL A 339 -4.73 6.72 -16.36
C VAL A 339 -5.36 7.90 -15.62
N VAL A 340 -6.49 7.66 -14.95
CA VAL A 340 -7.11 8.65 -14.05
C VAL A 340 -6.41 8.59 -12.70
N CYS A 341 -5.99 9.73 -12.17
CA CYS A 341 -5.29 9.80 -10.91
C CYS A 341 -6.20 10.32 -9.79
N VAL A 342 -6.05 9.78 -8.58
CA VAL A 342 -6.72 10.24 -7.37
C VAL A 342 -5.66 10.44 -6.29
N TYR A 343 -5.45 11.67 -5.84
CA TYR A 343 -4.55 11.98 -4.73
C TYR A 343 -5.38 12.27 -3.48
N VAL A 344 -5.27 11.42 -2.47
CA VAL A 344 -5.99 11.55 -1.21
C VAL A 344 -5.04 12.08 -0.13
N ALA A 345 -5.24 13.33 0.29
CA ALA A 345 -4.53 13.94 1.39
C ALA A 345 -5.31 13.76 2.70
N ILE A 346 -4.69 13.11 3.69
CA ILE A 346 -5.31 12.73 4.96
C ILE A 346 -4.51 13.37 6.08
N GLY A 347 -5.13 14.29 6.82
CA GLY A 347 -4.48 14.97 7.95
C GLY A 347 -3.23 15.77 7.55
N GLN A 348 -3.11 16.15 6.27
CA GLN A 348 -1.99 16.95 5.79
C GLN A 348 -2.19 18.43 6.08
N LYS A 349 -1.10 19.20 6.07
CA LYS A 349 -1.19 20.65 6.15
C LYS A 349 -1.81 21.20 4.87
N ALA A 350 -2.78 22.11 4.99
CA ALA A 350 -3.44 22.73 3.84
C ALA A 350 -2.43 23.37 2.86
N SER A 351 -1.37 24.00 3.36
CA SER A 351 -0.31 24.58 2.54
C SER A 351 0.48 23.54 1.74
N SER A 352 0.73 22.36 2.31
CA SER A 352 1.38 21.26 1.60
C SER A 352 0.48 20.65 0.52
N VAL A 353 -0.82 20.52 0.80
CA VAL A 353 -1.80 20.08 -0.21
C VAL A 353 -1.86 21.08 -1.36
N ALA A 354 -1.92 22.39 -1.06
CA ALA A 354 -1.91 23.44 -2.07
C ALA A 354 -0.64 23.41 -2.94
N GLN A 355 0.53 23.14 -2.35
CA GLN A 355 1.78 22.98 -3.12
C GLN A 355 1.72 21.80 -4.10
N VAL A 356 1.15 20.66 -3.69
CA VAL A 356 0.95 19.50 -4.58
C VAL A 356 -0.04 19.86 -5.69
N VAL A 357 -1.17 20.47 -5.36
CA VAL A 357 -2.18 20.90 -6.35
C VAL A 357 -1.55 21.86 -7.38
N ASN A 358 -0.78 22.85 -6.92
CA ASN A 358 -0.09 23.79 -7.82
C ASN A 358 0.91 23.08 -8.73
N ALA A 359 1.73 22.18 -8.18
CA ALA A 359 2.70 21.41 -8.98
C ALA A 359 2.01 20.54 -10.05
N LEU A 360 0.88 19.92 -9.72
CA LEU A 360 0.07 19.17 -10.66
C LEU A 360 -0.56 20.07 -11.72
N GLN A 361 -1.04 21.26 -11.33
CA GLN A 361 -1.66 22.21 -12.26
C GLN A 361 -0.64 22.84 -13.22
N GLU A 362 0.54 23.24 -12.74
CA GLU A 362 1.62 23.80 -13.55
C GLU A 362 2.11 22.83 -14.64
N LYS A 363 2.05 21.53 -14.36
CA LYS A 363 2.47 20.46 -15.27
C LYS A 363 1.34 19.87 -16.10
N GLY A 364 0.11 20.40 -16.00
CA GLY A 364 -1.07 19.91 -16.72
C GLY A 364 -1.67 18.61 -16.17
N ALA A 365 -1.11 18.05 -15.10
CA ALA A 365 -1.56 16.79 -14.51
C ALA A 365 -2.93 16.89 -13.81
N MET A 366 -3.37 18.09 -13.47
CA MET A 366 -4.69 18.30 -12.87
C MET A 366 -5.82 17.89 -13.83
N GLU A 367 -5.62 17.89 -15.15
CA GLU A 367 -6.66 17.51 -16.13
C GLU A 367 -7.21 16.09 -15.94
N TYR A 368 -6.38 15.17 -15.44
CA TYR A 368 -6.74 13.78 -15.19
C TYR A 368 -6.64 13.38 -13.72
N THR A 369 -6.45 14.35 -12.81
CA THR A 369 -6.28 14.10 -11.38
C THR A 369 -7.44 14.65 -10.56
N ILE A 370 -7.94 13.85 -9.63
CA ILE A 370 -8.88 14.27 -8.58
C ILE A 370 -8.10 14.38 -7.29
N VAL A 371 -8.30 15.46 -6.54
CA VAL A 371 -7.69 15.61 -5.20
C VAL A 371 -8.78 15.51 -4.15
N VAL A 372 -8.70 14.52 -3.28
CA VAL A 372 -9.54 14.41 -2.09
C VAL A 372 -8.72 14.91 -0.91
N ALA A 373 -9.12 16.01 -0.28
CA ALA A 373 -8.33 16.62 0.77
C ALA A 373 -9.13 16.77 2.07
N GLU A 374 -8.63 16.10 3.10
CA GLU A 374 -8.99 16.35 4.49
C GLU A 374 -7.74 16.77 5.25
N THR A 375 -7.75 18.01 5.73
CA THR A 375 -6.58 18.59 6.38
C THR A 375 -6.52 18.18 7.85
N ALA A 376 -5.41 18.50 8.52
CA ALA A 376 -5.27 18.20 9.95
C ALA A 376 -6.32 18.87 10.86
N ASP A 377 -6.94 19.97 10.39
CA ASP A 377 -7.98 20.71 11.11
C ASP A 377 -9.36 20.07 10.97
N SER A 378 -9.55 19.23 9.95
CA SER A 378 -10.81 18.52 9.72
C SER A 378 -11.10 17.53 10.85
N PRO A 379 -12.38 17.26 11.19
CA PRO A 379 -12.76 16.21 12.13
C PRO A 379 -12.12 14.86 11.78
N ALA A 380 -11.76 14.09 12.81
CA ALA A 380 -11.16 12.75 12.66
C ALA A 380 -12.01 11.82 11.79
N THR A 381 -13.33 12.04 11.80
CA THR A 381 -14.33 11.29 11.05
C THR A 381 -14.15 11.47 9.54
N LEU A 382 -13.91 12.70 9.07
CA LEU A 382 -13.66 12.99 7.67
C LEU A 382 -12.29 12.48 7.25
N GLN A 383 -11.26 12.64 8.10
CA GLN A 383 -9.93 12.09 7.84
C GLN A 383 -9.97 10.55 7.69
N TYR A 384 -10.77 9.87 8.51
CA TYR A 384 -11.02 8.43 8.42
C TYR A 384 -11.72 8.03 7.10
N LEU A 385 -12.68 8.83 6.63
CA LEU A 385 -13.48 8.55 5.43
C LEU A 385 -12.80 8.93 4.11
N ALA A 386 -11.90 9.92 4.10
CA ALA A 386 -11.28 10.43 2.88
C ALA A 386 -10.70 9.34 1.96
N PRO A 387 -10.01 8.30 2.48
CA PRO A 387 -9.50 7.21 1.64
C PRO A 387 -10.61 6.39 0.99
N TYR A 388 -11.71 6.13 1.70
CA TYR A 388 -12.85 5.40 1.14
C TYR A 388 -13.58 6.20 0.08
N THR A 389 -13.66 7.53 0.24
CA THR A 389 -14.19 8.43 -0.77
C THR A 389 -13.32 8.46 -2.02
N GLY A 390 -12.00 8.57 -1.86
CA GLY A 390 -11.04 8.46 -2.96
C GLY A 390 -11.16 7.11 -3.68
N ALA A 391 -11.29 6.02 -2.95
CA ALA A 391 -11.46 4.69 -3.51
C ALA A 391 -12.78 4.56 -4.30
N ALA A 392 -13.88 5.11 -3.81
CA ALA A 392 -15.16 5.07 -4.52
C ALA A 392 -15.14 5.90 -5.82
N LEU A 393 -14.42 7.03 -5.82
CA LEU A 393 -14.15 7.81 -7.04
C LEU A 393 -13.27 7.03 -8.02
N ALA A 394 -12.20 6.38 -7.56
CA ALA A 394 -11.35 5.57 -8.43
C ALA A 394 -12.12 4.36 -9.01
N GLU A 395 -12.92 3.68 -8.19
CA GLU A 395 -13.75 2.56 -8.64
C GLU A 395 -14.75 2.94 -9.72
N TYR A 396 -15.32 4.14 -9.68
CA TYR A 396 -16.21 4.63 -10.72
C TYR A 396 -15.55 4.52 -12.10
N PHE A 397 -14.29 4.94 -12.22
CA PHE A 397 -13.53 4.82 -13.47
C PHE A 397 -13.05 3.39 -13.72
N MET A 398 -12.63 2.65 -12.68
CA MET A 398 -12.21 1.25 -12.80
C MET A 398 -13.30 0.37 -13.41
N TYR A 399 -14.55 0.50 -12.96
CA TYR A 399 -15.69 -0.26 -13.49
C TYR A 399 -16.21 0.26 -14.84
N ARG A 400 -15.66 1.39 -15.33
CA ARG A 400 -15.88 1.91 -16.69
C ARG A 400 -14.69 1.62 -17.60
N GLU A 401 -14.00 0.51 -17.35
CA GLU A 401 -12.90 0.00 -18.19
C GLU A 401 -11.67 0.92 -18.24
N ARG A 402 -11.59 1.92 -17.36
CA ARG A 402 -10.44 2.82 -17.28
C ARG A 402 -9.40 2.28 -16.31
N HIS A 403 -8.17 2.74 -16.49
CA HIS A 403 -7.10 2.53 -15.55
C HIS A 403 -7.04 3.72 -14.59
N THR A 404 -6.89 3.43 -13.30
CA THR A 404 -6.80 4.42 -12.24
C THR A 404 -5.58 4.19 -11.38
N LEU A 405 -5.04 5.28 -10.86
CA LEU A 405 -3.98 5.32 -9.86
C LEU A 405 -4.50 6.10 -8.66
N ILE A 406 -4.48 5.50 -7.48
CA ILE A 406 -4.84 6.17 -6.23
C ILE A 406 -3.63 6.27 -5.31
N ILE A 407 -3.45 7.43 -4.69
CA ILE A 407 -2.40 7.71 -3.71
C ILE A 407 -3.06 8.09 -2.39
N TYR A 408 -2.62 7.49 -1.29
CA TYR A 408 -3.11 7.81 0.05
C TYR A 408 -2.00 8.42 0.90
N ASP A 409 -2.05 9.73 1.18
CA ASP A 409 -1.02 10.51 1.86
C ASP A 409 -1.56 11.13 3.18
N ASP A 410 -1.52 10.44 4.33
CA ASP A 410 -0.99 9.10 4.54
C ASP A 410 -1.92 8.22 5.38
N LEU A 411 -1.78 6.89 5.25
CA LEU A 411 -2.63 5.93 5.95
C LEU A 411 -2.31 5.85 7.45
N SER A 412 -1.11 6.26 7.88
CA SER A 412 -0.78 6.40 9.30
C SER A 412 -1.69 7.41 10.00
N LYS A 413 -1.98 8.56 9.37
CA LYS A 413 -2.92 9.55 9.88
C LYS A 413 -4.36 9.06 9.85
N GLN A 414 -4.75 8.28 8.83
CA GLN A 414 -6.06 7.62 8.84
C GLN A 414 -6.20 6.67 10.04
N ALA A 415 -5.18 5.86 10.33
CA ALA A 415 -5.20 4.96 11.48
C ALA A 415 -5.29 5.73 12.81
N GLN A 416 -4.57 6.85 12.93
CA GLN A 416 -4.63 7.73 14.11
C GLN A 416 -6.03 8.34 14.28
N ALA A 417 -6.66 8.78 13.19
CA ALA A 417 -8.02 9.30 13.20
C ALA A 417 -9.03 8.21 13.64
N TYR A 418 -8.88 6.99 13.11
CA TYR A 418 -9.73 5.85 13.51
C TYR A 418 -9.53 5.44 14.97
N ARG A 419 -8.28 5.53 15.46
CA ARG A 419 -7.96 5.34 16.88
C ARG A 419 -8.68 6.35 17.76
N GLN A 420 -8.62 7.63 17.41
CA GLN A 420 -9.33 8.69 18.13
C GLN A 420 -10.83 8.41 18.18
N MET A 421 -11.44 8.09 17.02
CA MET A 421 -12.86 7.74 16.95
C MET A 421 -13.21 6.56 17.84
N SER A 422 -12.41 5.49 17.81
CA SER A 422 -12.66 4.27 18.58
C SER A 422 -12.58 4.50 20.09
N LEU A 423 -11.63 5.32 20.54
CA LEU A 423 -11.48 5.68 21.96
C LEU A 423 -12.65 6.56 22.44
N LEU A 424 -13.11 7.50 21.61
CA LEU A 424 -14.28 8.32 21.91
C LEU A 424 -15.59 7.50 21.94
N LEU A 425 -15.68 6.48 21.08
CA LEU A 425 -16.74 5.46 21.13
C LEU A 425 -16.59 4.49 22.31
N ARG A 426 -15.54 4.64 23.13
CA ARG A 426 -15.20 3.77 24.27
C ARG A 426 -15.05 2.29 23.88
N ARG A 427 -14.60 2.02 22.66
CA ARG A 427 -14.22 0.66 22.24
C ARG A 427 -12.91 0.26 22.96
N PRO A 428 -12.76 -1.01 23.35
CA PRO A 428 -11.53 -1.48 23.99
C PRO A 428 -10.34 -1.35 23.02
N PRO A 429 -9.25 -0.68 23.43
CA PRO A 429 -8.06 -0.53 22.60
C PRO A 429 -7.14 -1.76 22.67
N GLY A 430 -6.30 -1.92 21.65
CA GLY A 430 -5.24 -2.92 21.56
C GLY A 430 -3.83 -2.31 21.58
N ARG A 431 -2.91 -2.86 20.79
CA ARG A 431 -1.51 -2.40 20.71
C ARG A 431 -1.44 -0.94 20.23
N GLU A 432 -0.58 -0.14 20.88
CA GLU A 432 -0.43 1.31 20.61
C GLU A 432 -1.77 2.10 20.66
N ALA A 433 -2.71 1.59 21.45
CA ALA A 433 -4.08 2.06 21.61
C ALA A 433 -4.98 2.00 20.36
N TYR A 434 -4.54 1.37 19.26
CA TYR A 434 -5.39 1.16 18.09
C TYR A 434 -6.50 0.13 18.38
N PRO A 435 -7.67 0.25 17.76
CA PRO A 435 -8.72 -0.76 17.90
C PRO A 435 -8.31 -2.08 17.22
N GLY A 436 -8.87 -3.21 17.67
CA GLY A 436 -8.51 -4.54 17.15
C GLY A 436 -8.79 -4.77 15.67
N ASP A 437 -9.67 -3.97 15.07
CA ASP A 437 -10.08 -4.01 13.66
C ASP A 437 -9.31 -3.01 12.76
N VAL A 438 -8.27 -2.33 13.26
CA VAL A 438 -7.45 -1.40 12.44
C VAL A 438 -6.78 -2.10 11.25
N PHE A 439 -6.48 -3.39 11.37
CA PHE A 439 -6.01 -4.19 10.24
C PHE A 439 -7.10 -4.31 9.16
N TYR A 440 -8.34 -4.59 9.58
CA TYR A 440 -9.48 -4.73 8.66
C TYR A 440 -9.80 -3.41 7.96
N LEU A 441 -9.65 -2.26 8.64
CA LEU A 441 -9.76 -0.91 8.07
C LEU A 441 -8.90 -0.76 6.79
N HIS A 442 -7.60 -1.07 6.87
CA HIS A 442 -6.71 -0.93 5.72
C HIS A 442 -6.85 -2.08 4.72
N SER A 443 -7.14 -3.30 5.19
CA SER A 443 -7.37 -4.45 4.30
C SER A 443 -8.57 -4.22 3.39
N ARG A 444 -9.72 -3.83 3.95
CA ARG A 444 -10.93 -3.55 3.15
C ARG A 444 -10.79 -2.32 2.25
N LEU A 445 -9.91 -1.38 2.59
CA LEU A 445 -9.58 -0.25 1.72
C LEU A 445 -8.68 -0.68 0.55
N LEU A 446 -7.56 -1.35 0.83
CA LEU A 446 -6.54 -1.66 -0.17
C LEU A 446 -6.94 -2.83 -1.07
N GLU A 447 -7.72 -3.80 -0.60
CA GLU A 447 -8.23 -4.90 -1.44
C GLU A 447 -9.22 -4.44 -2.53
N ARG A 448 -9.74 -3.22 -2.44
CA ARG A 448 -10.57 -2.62 -3.51
C ARG A 448 -9.76 -2.31 -4.77
N ALA A 449 -8.46 -2.04 -4.60
CA ALA A 449 -7.54 -1.80 -5.69
C ALA A 449 -7.10 -3.14 -6.32
N ALA A 450 -7.55 -3.38 -7.56
CA ALA A 450 -7.24 -4.60 -8.30
C ALA A 450 -7.26 -4.35 -9.83
N LYS A 451 -6.82 -5.34 -10.61
CA LYS A 451 -7.10 -5.40 -12.05
C LYS A 451 -8.29 -6.33 -12.29
N LEU A 452 -9.34 -5.80 -12.90
CA LEU A 452 -10.57 -6.52 -13.16
C LEU A 452 -10.38 -7.57 -14.27
N SER A 453 -11.20 -8.62 -14.22
CA SER A 453 -11.27 -9.63 -15.28
C SER A 453 -11.70 -9.02 -16.62
N SER A 454 -11.42 -9.72 -17.72
CA SER A 454 -11.90 -9.32 -19.05
C SER A 454 -13.42 -9.25 -19.15
N SER A 455 -14.14 -10.03 -18.34
CA SER A 455 -15.61 -9.98 -18.27
C SER A 455 -16.15 -8.71 -17.61
N LEU A 456 -15.33 -8.03 -16.82
CA LEU A 456 -15.66 -6.77 -16.14
C LEU A 456 -14.93 -5.58 -16.80
N GLY A 457 -14.55 -5.72 -18.07
CA GLY A 457 -13.97 -4.64 -18.88
C GLY A 457 -12.50 -4.33 -18.61
N GLU A 458 -11.81 -5.16 -17.83
CA GLU A 458 -10.34 -5.10 -17.64
C GLU A 458 -9.77 -3.80 -17.05
N GLY A 459 -10.63 -2.93 -16.51
CA GLY A 459 -10.24 -1.74 -15.78
C GLY A 459 -9.36 -2.08 -14.58
N SER A 460 -8.58 -1.10 -14.12
CA SER A 460 -7.64 -1.32 -13.02
C SER A 460 -7.62 -0.17 -12.04
N MET A 461 -7.34 -0.47 -10.78
CA MET A 461 -7.03 0.51 -9.75
C MET A 461 -5.72 0.13 -9.08
N THR A 462 -4.66 0.87 -9.40
CA THR A 462 -3.35 0.75 -8.73
C THR A 462 -3.35 1.62 -7.49
N ALA A 463 -2.91 1.09 -6.36
CA ALA A 463 -2.81 1.85 -5.12
C ALA A 463 -1.35 2.08 -4.71
N LEU A 464 -1.01 3.33 -4.40
CA LEU A 464 0.23 3.74 -3.75
C LEU A 464 -0.07 4.32 -2.37
N PRO A 465 -0.32 3.47 -1.35
CA PRO A 465 -0.45 3.96 0.00
C PRO A 465 0.87 4.51 0.51
N ILE A 466 0.82 5.61 1.25
CA ILE A 466 1.96 6.17 1.98
C ILE A 466 1.79 5.85 3.46
N VAL A 467 2.87 5.41 4.12
CA VAL A 467 2.92 5.25 5.58
C VAL A 467 4.18 5.93 6.11
N GLU A 468 4.01 6.74 7.14
CA GLU A 468 5.12 7.36 7.86
C GLU A 468 5.63 6.42 8.96
N THR A 469 6.94 6.15 8.96
CA THR A 469 7.63 5.48 10.06
C THR A 469 8.19 6.51 11.05
N GLN A 470 8.42 6.06 12.28
CA GLN A 470 9.14 6.83 13.29
C GLN A 470 10.55 6.29 13.39
N SER A 471 11.55 7.08 12.99
CA SER A 471 12.97 6.72 13.05
C SER A 471 13.31 5.39 12.34
N GLY A 472 12.68 5.12 11.21
CA GLY A 472 12.89 3.95 10.38
C GLY A 472 12.28 2.66 10.94
N ASP A 473 11.51 2.72 12.03
CA ASP A 473 10.95 1.55 12.67
C ASP A 473 9.79 0.93 11.88
N VAL A 474 10.09 -0.13 11.15
CA VAL A 474 9.12 -0.96 10.42
C VAL A 474 8.38 -1.95 11.30
N SER A 475 8.81 -2.15 12.55
CA SER A 475 8.20 -3.09 13.50
C SER A 475 7.03 -2.49 14.28
N ALA A 476 6.80 -1.18 14.12
CA ALA A 476 5.61 -0.49 14.60
C ALA A 476 4.33 -1.12 14.02
N TYR A 477 3.23 -1.00 14.76
CA TYR A 477 2.03 -1.80 14.48
C TYR A 477 1.40 -1.50 13.11
N ILE A 478 1.24 -0.23 12.75
CA ILE A 478 0.62 0.17 11.47
C ILE A 478 1.52 -0.16 10.26
N PRO A 479 2.82 0.19 10.24
CA PRO A 479 3.73 -0.26 9.19
C PRO A 479 3.68 -1.77 8.93
N THR A 480 3.75 -2.58 10.00
CA THR A 480 3.71 -4.05 9.90
C THR A 480 2.41 -4.52 9.23
N ASN A 481 1.26 -3.97 9.64
CA ASN A 481 -0.04 -4.30 9.06
C ASN A 481 -0.06 -3.97 7.56
N VAL A 482 0.32 -2.75 7.17
CA VAL A 482 0.21 -2.33 5.76
C VAL A 482 1.19 -3.09 4.86
N ILE A 483 2.41 -3.40 5.33
CA ILE A 483 3.38 -4.25 4.61
C ILE A 483 2.81 -5.64 4.31
N SER A 484 1.99 -6.19 5.22
CA SER A 484 1.36 -7.50 5.04
C SER A 484 0.15 -7.47 4.10
N ILE A 485 -0.45 -6.30 3.85
CA ILE A 485 -1.63 -6.12 3.01
C ILE A 485 -1.24 -5.79 1.56
N THR A 486 -0.23 -4.95 1.36
CA THR A 486 0.20 -4.54 0.02
C THR A 486 0.91 -5.67 -0.72
N ASP A 487 1.04 -5.56 -2.03
CA ASP A 487 1.76 -6.50 -2.90
C ASP A 487 3.26 -6.20 -2.94
N GLY A 488 3.71 -5.12 -2.33
CA GLY A 488 5.12 -4.77 -2.20
C GLY A 488 5.31 -3.51 -1.38
N GLN A 489 6.57 -3.10 -1.23
CA GLN A 489 6.95 -1.88 -0.55
C GLN A 489 8.19 -1.24 -1.18
N ILE A 490 8.17 0.09 -1.23
CA ILE A 490 9.25 1.00 -1.57
C ILE A 490 9.65 1.70 -0.27
N PHE A 491 10.81 1.33 0.27
CA PHE A 491 11.33 1.87 1.52
C PHE A 491 12.27 3.05 1.25
N LEU A 492 11.91 4.23 1.75
CA LEU A 492 12.71 5.45 1.66
C LEU A 492 13.50 5.66 2.97
N SER A 493 14.83 5.68 2.86
CA SER A 493 15.74 5.85 4.01
C SER A 493 16.17 7.31 4.15
N ALA A 494 16.16 7.81 5.39
CA ALA A 494 16.69 9.13 5.71
C ALA A 494 18.21 9.22 5.47
N ASP A 495 18.95 8.15 5.76
CA ASP A 495 20.41 8.11 5.58
C ASP A 495 20.79 8.26 4.10
N LEU A 496 20.11 7.52 3.21
CA LEU A 496 20.31 7.64 1.76
C LEU A 496 19.96 9.04 1.27
N PHE A 497 18.88 9.64 1.79
CA PHE A 497 18.46 10.99 1.44
C PHE A 497 19.51 12.04 1.82
N ASN A 498 20.10 11.91 3.02
CA ASN A 498 21.15 12.78 3.53
C ASN A 498 22.49 12.58 2.82
N ALA A 499 22.77 11.35 2.37
CA ALA A 499 23.91 11.02 1.51
C ALA A 499 23.75 11.50 0.04
N GLY A 500 22.67 12.21 -0.28
CA GLY A 500 22.43 12.78 -1.60
C GLY A 500 21.92 11.77 -2.64
N ILE A 501 21.48 10.58 -2.22
CA ILE A 501 20.79 9.61 -3.08
C ILE A 501 19.30 9.97 -3.09
N ARG A 502 18.83 10.45 -4.23
CA ARG A 502 17.43 10.88 -4.43
C ARG A 502 16.95 10.32 -5.78
N PRO A 503 15.83 9.56 -5.83
CA PRO A 503 14.98 9.14 -4.71
C PRO A 503 15.71 8.19 -3.74
N ALA A 504 15.43 8.31 -2.45
CA ALA A 504 16.18 7.68 -1.36
C ALA A 504 15.80 6.21 -1.11
N ILE A 505 15.70 5.41 -2.17
CA ILE A 505 15.16 4.06 -2.13
C ILE A 505 16.20 3.07 -1.59
N ASN A 506 15.86 2.38 -0.51
CA ASN A 506 16.63 1.27 0.01
C ASN A 506 16.29 -0.01 -0.77
N VAL A 507 17.17 -0.40 -1.69
CA VAL A 507 16.96 -1.52 -2.61
C VAL A 507 16.86 -2.88 -1.90
N GLY A 508 17.53 -3.04 -0.76
CA GLY A 508 17.57 -4.30 0.00
C GLY A 508 16.26 -4.58 0.75
N ILE A 509 15.59 -3.53 1.22
CA ILE A 509 14.32 -3.63 1.97
C ILE A 509 13.11 -3.55 1.03
N SER A 510 13.24 -2.82 -0.08
CA SER A 510 12.16 -2.64 -1.03
C SER A 510 11.91 -3.90 -1.87
N VAL A 511 10.65 -4.27 -2.06
CA VAL A 511 10.23 -5.52 -2.71
C VAL A 511 8.96 -5.28 -3.51
N SER A 512 8.88 -5.80 -4.74
CA SER A 512 7.64 -5.93 -5.50
C SER A 512 7.33 -7.42 -5.68
N ARG A 513 6.20 -7.91 -5.14
CA ARG A 513 5.83 -9.33 -5.22
C ARG A 513 5.24 -9.71 -6.58
N VAL A 514 4.81 -8.73 -7.39
CA VAL A 514 4.44 -8.94 -8.81
C VAL A 514 5.70 -9.14 -9.67
N GLY A 515 6.78 -8.43 -9.35
CA GLY A 515 8.07 -8.57 -10.02
C GLY A 515 8.01 -8.23 -11.51
N SER A 516 8.80 -8.94 -12.32
CA SER A 516 8.96 -8.63 -13.76
C SER A 516 7.69 -8.78 -14.62
N ALA A 517 6.59 -9.30 -14.08
CA ALA A 517 5.29 -9.30 -14.76
C ALA A 517 4.72 -7.87 -14.93
N ALA A 518 5.14 -6.95 -14.07
CA ALA A 518 4.83 -5.52 -14.15
C ALA A 518 5.85 -4.72 -14.99
N GLN A 519 6.67 -5.37 -15.81
CA GLN A 519 7.66 -4.72 -16.69
C GLN A 519 7.38 -5.03 -18.16
N ILE A 520 7.76 -4.12 -19.05
CA ILE A 520 7.86 -4.44 -20.47
C ILE A 520 9.04 -5.40 -20.71
N LYS A 521 8.97 -6.19 -21.79
CA LYS A 521 10.02 -7.18 -22.12
C LYS A 521 11.40 -6.54 -22.22
N ALA A 522 11.49 -5.35 -22.83
CA ALA A 522 12.74 -4.61 -22.94
C ALA A 522 13.38 -4.28 -21.58
N MET A 523 12.59 -3.77 -20.63
CA MET A 523 13.06 -3.47 -19.27
C MET A 523 13.50 -4.75 -18.56
N LYS A 524 12.72 -5.82 -18.67
CA LYS A 524 13.05 -7.12 -18.07
C LYS A 524 14.38 -7.70 -18.57
N GLN A 525 14.67 -7.57 -19.87
CA GLN A 525 15.92 -8.04 -20.47
C GLN A 525 17.15 -7.29 -19.92
N VAL A 526 17.01 -5.98 -19.70
CA VAL A 526 18.13 -5.10 -19.31
C VAL A 526 18.31 -5.00 -17.80
N ALA A 527 17.23 -4.87 -17.04
CA ALA A 527 17.26 -4.63 -15.59
C ALA A 527 17.26 -5.90 -14.73
N GLY A 528 17.09 -7.10 -15.32
CA GLY A 528 16.90 -8.35 -14.58
C GLY A 528 18.02 -8.70 -13.58
N LYS A 529 19.26 -8.26 -13.84
CA LYS A 529 20.41 -8.47 -12.95
C LYS A 529 20.69 -7.30 -12.00
N LEU A 530 20.13 -6.12 -12.27
CA LEU A 530 20.49 -4.86 -11.61
C LEU A 530 20.23 -4.91 -10.09
N LYS A 531 19.08 -5.43 -9.67
CA LYS A 531 18.73 -5.50 -8.23
C LYS A 531 19.70 -6.39 -7.45
N LEU A 532 20.10 -7.53 -8.04
CA LEU A 532 21.02 -8.46 -7.41
C LEU A 532 22.44 -7.86 -7.34
N GLU A 533 22.90 -7.24 -8.42
CA GLU A 533 24.21 -6.57 -8.48
C GLU A 533 24.32 -5.43 -7.45
N LEU A 534 23.27 -4.61 -7.31
CA LEU A 534 23.25 -3.54 -6.31
C LEU A 534 23.15 -4.05 -4.87
N ALA A 535 22.47 -5.18 -4.64
CA ALA A 535 22.42 -5.82 -3.32
C ALA A 535 23.80 -6.38 -2.93
N GLN A 536 24.45 -7.10 -3.85
CA GLN A 536 25.82 -7.61 -3.66
C GLN A 536 26.81 -6.47 -3.45
N PHE A 537 26.68 -5.38 -4.22
CA PHE A 537 27.49 -4.19 -4.03
C PHE A 537 27.32 -3.59 -2.63
N ALA A 538 26.10 -3.45 -2.12
CA ALA A 538 25.85 -2.90 -0.80
C ALA A 538 26.47 -3.76 0.32
N GLU A 539 26.42 -5.09 0.17
CA GLU A 539 27.07 -6.03 1.09
C GLU A 539 28.60 -5.90 1.05
N LEU A 540 29.18 -5.87 -0.15
CA LEU A 540 30.62 -5.73 -0.35
C LEU A 540 31.13 -4.37 0.12
N GLU A 541 30.37 -3.30 -0.08
CA GLU A 541 30.74 -1.96 0.37
C GLU A 541 30.83 -1.92 1.90
N ALA A 542 29.85 -2.48 2.60
CA ALA A 542 29.87 -2.58 4.06
C ALA A 542 31.07 -3.42 4.56
N PHE A 543 31.38 -4.53 3.89
CA PHE A 543 32.52 -5.38 4.25
C PHE A 543 33.87 -4.71 3.97
N SER A 544 33.97 -3.98 2.86
CA SER A 544 35.20 -3.34 2.41
C SER A 544 35.71 -2.26 3.38
N GLN A 545 34.83 -1.68 4.21
CA GLN A 545 35.21 -0.72 5.25
C GLN A 545 36.11 -1.34 6.34
N PHE A 546 36.13 -2.66 6.46
CA PHE A 546 36.93 -3.41 7.44
C PHE A 546 38.18 -4.07 6.84
N ALA A 547 38.38 -4.00 5.52
CA ALA A 547 39.49 -4.63 4.81
C ALA A 547 40.51 -3.60 4.34
N SER A 548 41.80 -3.87 4.53
CA SER A 548 42.89 -2.99 4.08
C SER A 548 43.32 -3.24 2.63
N ASP A 549 43.27 -4.50 2.20
CA ASP A 549 43.59 -4.92 0.83
C ASP A 549 42.39 -5.61 0.20
N LEU A 550 41.97 -5.13 -0.97
CA LEU A 550 40.87 -5.68 -1.75
C LEU A 550 41.46 -6.27 -3.03
N ASP A 551 41.04 -7.48 -3.40
CA ASP A 551 41.41 -8.06 -4.68
C ASP A 551 40.77 -7.28 -5.85
N LYS A 552 41.35 -7.41 -7.05
CA LYS A 552 40.93 -6.65 -8.23
C LYS A 552 39.48 -6.90 -8.63
N ALA A 553 38.93 -8.10 -8.39
CA ALA A 553 37.54 -8.39 -8.73
C ALA A 553 36.59 -7.61 -7.81
N THR A 554 36.87 -7.59 -6.51
CA THR A 554 36.11 -6.79 -5.54
C THR A 554 36.22 -5.29 -5.82
N GLN A 555 37.41 -4.78 -6.14
CA GLN A 555 37.59 -3.38 -6.52
C GLN A 555 36.74 -3.01 -7.75
N ASN A 556 36.72 -3.85 -8.79
CA ASN A 556 35.92 -3.62 -9.98
C ASN A 556 34.41 -3.66 -9.67
N GLN A 557 33.96 -4.57 -8.80
CA GLN A 557 32.56 -4.64 -8.38
C GLN A 557 32.14 -3.40 -7.58
N LEU A 558 32.97 -2.93 -6.66
CA LEU A 558 32.73 -1.69 -5.91
C LEU A 558 32.69 -0.48 -6.85
N ALA A 559 33.65 -0.38 -7.78
CA ALA A 559 33.73 0.68 -8.77
C ALA A 559 32.47 0.72 -9.66
N ARG A 560 32.00 -0.44 -10.13
CA ARG A 560 30.76 -0.54 -10.91
C ARG A 560 29.54 -0.20 -10.07
N GLY A 561 29.45 -0.73 -8.85
CA GLY A 561 28.33 -0.47 -7.94
C GLY A 561 28.15 1.01 -7.58
N GLN A 562 29.25 1.75 -7.39
CA GLN A 562 29.22 3.20 -7.18
C GLN A 562 28.63 3.94 -8.39
N ARG A 563 28.99 3.53 -9.62
CA ARG A 563 28.44 4.10 -10.86
C ARG A 563 26.97 3.75 -11.06
N LEU A 564 26.58 2.52 -10.73
CA LEU A 564 25.17 2.10 -10.74
C LEU A 564 24.34 2.89 -9.71
N ARG A 565 24.91 3.25 -8.55
CA ARG A 565 24.23 4.17 -7.61
C ARG A 565 24.06 5.57 -8.18
N GLU A 566 25.07 6.13 -8.86
CA GLU A 566 24.94 7.43 -9.53
C GLU A 566 23.88 7.43 -10.63
N LEU A 567 23.79 6.33 -11.36
CA LEU A 567 22.81 6.12 -12.43
C LEU A 567 21.36 6.21 -11.93
N LEU A 568 21.10 5.74 -10.70
CA LEU A 568 19.76 5.73 -10.10
C LEU A 568 19.32 7.09 -9.53
N LYS A 569 20.23 8.08 -9.46
CA LYS A 569 19.91 9.40 -8.93
C LYS A 569 19.15 10.21 -9.99
N GLN A 570 18.01 10.74 -9.59
CA GLN A 570 17.09 11.46 -10.45
C GLN A 570 16.60 12.73 -9.76
N SER A 571 16.48 13.80 -10.53
CA SER A 571 15.92 15.07 -10.03
C SER A 571 14.40 14.95 -9.89
N GLN A 572 13.85 15.62 -8.88
CA GLN A 572 12.40 15.66 -8.65
C GLN A 572 11.67 16.27 -9.85
N SER A 573 10.50 15.72 -10.19
CA SER A 573 9.62 16.20 -11.26
C SER A 573 10.25 16.24 -12.66
N ALA A 574 11.24 15.37 -12.86
CA ALA A 574 11.86 15.10 -14.15
C ALA A 574 11.78 13.59 -14.46
N PRO A 575 10.57 13.02 -14.64
CA PRO A 575 10.40 11.61 -14.95
C PRO A 575 11.08 11.25 -16.28
N PHE A 576 11.66 10.04 -16.34
CA PHE A 576 12.26 9.51 -17.56
C PHE A 576 11.26 8.65 -18.31
N THR A 577 11.25 8.78 -19.63
CA THR A 577 10.52 7.83 -20.49
C THR A 577 11.13 6.43 -20.36
N VAL A 578 10.34 5.40 -20.63
CA VAL A 578 10.81 4.00 -20.51
C VAL A 578 12.03 3.72 -21.40
N ALA A 579 12.08 4.33 -22.60
CA ALA A 579 13.23 4.21 -23.49
C ALA A 579 14.49 4.83 -22.89
N GLU A 580 14.39 6.01 -22.26
CA GLU A 580 15.49 6.67 -21.55
C GLU A 580 15.98 5.85 -20.35
N GLN A 581 15.06 5.23 -19.61
CA GLN A 581 15.42 4.35 -18.50
C GLN A 581 16.19 3.13 -19.01
N ILE A 582 15.69 2.46 -20.06
CA ILE A 582 16.33 1.27 -20.63
C ILE A 582 17.74 1.57 -21.12
N MET A 583 17.93 2.64 -21.90
CA MET A 583 19.27 3.00 -22.37
C MET A 583 20.21 3.33 -21.21
N THR A 584 19.71 4.00 -20.18
CA THR A 584 20.49 4.37 -19.01
C THR A 584 20.97 3.12 -18.28
N ILE A 585 20.06 2.19 -17.98
CA ILE A 585 20.37 0.93 -17.29
C ILE A 585 21.34 0.09 -18.13
N TYR A 586 21.08 -0.05 -19.44
CA TYR A 586 21.93 -0.82 -20.35
C TYR A 586 23.37 -0.30 -20.37
N THR A 587 23.54 1.03 -20.30
CA THR A 587 24.86 1.65 -20.27
C THR A 587 25.64 1.29 -19.00
N GLY A 588 24.96 1.25 -17.86
CA GLY A 588 25.55 0.86 -16.58
C GLY A 588 25.80 -0.64 -16.44
N THR A 589 24.83 -1.49 -16.78
CA THR A 589 24.92 -2.94 -16.57
C THR A 589 25.96 -3.61 -17.47
N ASN A 590 26.21 -3.07 -18.67
CA ASN A 590 27.26 -3.58 -19.57
C ASN A 590 28.65 -2.95 -19.32
N GLY A 591 28.81 -2.13 -18.28
CA GLY A 591 30.11 -1.59 -17.87
C GLY A 591 30.64 -0.47 -18.75
N TYR A 592 29.82 0.15 -19.61
CA TYR A 592 30.26 1.29 -20.44
C TYR A 592 30.55 2.56 -19.63
N LEU A 593 30.12 2.60 -18.37
CA LEU A 593 30.43 3.69 -17.43
C LEU A 593 31.71 3.42 -16.62
N ASP A 594 32.31 2.22 -16.69
CA ASP A 594 33.42 1.82 -15.83
C ASP A 594 34.69 2.67 -16.08
N SER A 595 34.86 3.21 -17.29
CA SER A 595 35.97 4.10 -17.66
C SER A 595 35.81 5.54 -17.17
N LEU A 596 34.59 5.97 -16.83
CA LEU A 596 34.29 7.34 -16.40
C LEU A 596 34.52 7.51 -14.89
N GLU A 597 34.87 8.71 -14.47
CA GLU A 597 34.88 9.07 -13.05
C GLU A 597 33.46 9.23 -12.51
N ILE A 598 33.27 8.97 -11.21
CA ILE A 598 31.94 8.99 -10.56
C ILE A 598 31.23 10.35 -10.75
N GLY A 599 31.98 11.46 -10.66
CA GLY A 599 31.44 12.81 -10.85
C GLY A 599 30.95 13.11 -12.27
N GLN A 600 31.48 12.39 -13.27
CA GLN A 600 31.15 12.57 -14.69
C GLN A 600 29.91 11.78 -15.12
N VAL A 601 29.61 10.65 -14.45
CA VAL A 601 28.52 9.73 -14.82
C VAL A 601 27.20 10.45 -15.06
N ARG A 602 26.80 11.35 -14.16
CA ARG A 602 25.52 12.06 -14.29
C ARG A 602 25.46 12.97 -15.51
N LYS A 603 26.53 13.72 -15.78
CA LYS A 603 26.62 14.63 -16.93
C LYS A 603 26.58 13.83 -18.23
N PHE A 604 27.41 12.79 -18.31
CA PHE A 604 27.44 11.88 -19.45
C PHE A 604 26.06 11.28 -19.75
N LEU A 605 25.33 10.78 -18.73
CA LEU A 605 24.01 10.19 -18.94
C LEU A 605 22.95 11.21 -19.40
N VAL A 606 23.03 12.47 -18.95
CA VAL A 606 22.14 13.55 -19.43
C VAL A 606 22.39 13.83 -20.90
N GLU A 607 23.66 13.97 -21.29
CA GLU A 607 24.04 14.22 -22.67
C GLU A 607 23.71 13.03 -23.57
N LEU A 608 23.97 11.80 -23.12
CA LEU A 608 23.63 10.58 -23.85
C LEU A 608 22.13 10.49 -24.12
N ARG A 609 21.27 10.75 -23.12
CA ARG A 609 19.81 10.79 -23.33
C ARG A 609 19.42 11.85 -24.36
N THR A 610 20.05 13.01 -24.32
CA THR A 610 19.80 14.11 -25.28
C THR A 610 20.27 13.73 -26.68
N TYR A 611 21.43 13.07 -26.79
CA TYR A 611 22.00 12.61 -28.05
C TYR A 611 21.13 11.55 -28.72
N VAL A 612 20.71 10.53 -27.97
CA VAL A 612 19.82 9.47 -28.47
C VAL A 612 18.46 10.04 -28.88
N LYS A 613 17.90 10.98 -28.11
CA LYS A 613 16.67 11.70 -28.48
C LYS A 613 16.76 12.42 -29.82
N THR A 614 17.92 12.99 -30.15
CA THR A 614 18.08 13.86 -31.32
C THR A 614 18.55 13.08 -32.55
N SER A 615 19.52 12.18 -32.38
CA SER A 615 20.28 11.59 -33.48
C SER A 615 19.91 10.14 -33.78
N LYS A 616 19.31 9.43 -32.81
CA LYS A 616 18.95 8.01 -32.94
C LYS A 616 17.49 7.79 -32.52
N THR A 617 16.57 8.58 -33.08
CA THR A 617 15.11 8.53 -32.79
C THR A 617 14.50 7.15 -33.00
N GLN A 618 15.01 6.40 -33.99
CA GLN A 618 14.64 5.02 -34.29
C GLN A 618 14.70 4.10 -33.05
N PHE A 619 15.65 4.33 -32.14
CA PHE A 619 15.72 3.55 -30.89
C PHE A 619 14.45 3.70 -30.05
N GLN A 620 13.93 4.93 -29.92
CA GLN A 620 12.72 5.20 -29.14
C GLN A 620 11.48 4.63 -29.82
N GLU A 621 11.42 4.68 -31.15
CA GLU A 621 10.33 4.09 -31.94
C GLU A 621 10.29 2.57 -31.79
N ILE A 622 11.43 1.89 -31.87
CA ILE A 622 11.51 0.43 -31.69
C ILE A 622 11.05 0.05 -30.28
N ILE A 623 11.58 0.72 -29.24
CA ILE A 623 11.26 0.37 -27.85
C ILE A 623 9.79 0.66 -27.51
N SER A 624 9.22 1.75 -28.01
CA SER A 624 7.82 2.11 -27.75
C SER A 624 6.83 1.18 -28.47
N SER A 625 7.11 0.81 -29.72
CA SER A 625 6.23 -0.03 -30.54
C SER A 625 6.33 -1.51 -30.17
N THR A 626 7.55 -2.07 -30.19
CA THR A 626 7.77 -3.52 -29.97
C THR A 626 7.77 -3.91 -28.49
N LYS A 627 8.00 -2.94 -27.59
CA LYS A 627 8.18 -3.13 -26.14
C LYS A 627 9.28 -4.15 -25.79
N THR A 628 10.18 -4.42 -26.73
CA THR A 628 11.22 -5.46 -26.64
C THR A 628 12.57 -4.86 -27.02
N PHE A 629 13.64 -5.28 -26.34
CA PHE A 629 14.99 -4.82 -26.65
C PHE A 629 15.58 -5.76 -27.73
N THR A 630 15.32 -5.42 -28.99
CA THR A 630 15.77 -6.18 -30.17
C THR A 630 17.25 -5.96 -30.46
N GLU A 631 17.88 -6.86 -31.21
CA GLU A 631 19.29 -6.72 -31.63
C GLU A 631 19.57 -5.42 -32.41
N GLU A 632 18.63 -4.95 -33.24
CA GLU A 632 18.73 -3.67 -33.94
C GLU A 632 18.78 -2.47 -32.97
N ALA A 633 17.85 -2.42 -32.01
CA ALA A 633 17.86 -1.42 -30.95
C ALA A 633 19.14 -1.49 -30.10
N GLU A 634 19.67 -2.68 -29.84
CA GLU A 634 20.94 -2.86 -29.13
C GLU A 634 22.13 -2.32 -29.93
N ALA A 635 22.20 -2.60 -31.23
CA ALA A 635 23.25 -2.09 -32.11
C ALA A 635 23.23 -0.56 -32.18
N LEU A 636 22.06 0.03 -32.40
CA LEU A 636 21.87 1.49 -32.41
C LEU A 636 22.31 2.13 -31.09
N LEU A 637 22.00 1.49 -29.96
CA LEU A 637 22.38 2.00 -28.65
C LEU A 637 23.89 1.87 -28.40
N LYS A 638 24.52 0.76 -28.80
CA LYS A 638 25.98 0.60 -28.69
C LYS A 638 26.73 1.65 -29.50
N GLU A 639 26.32 1.88 -30.74
CA GLU A 639 26.87 2.94 -31.59
C GLU A 639 26.70 4.31 -30.92
N ALA A 640 25.50 4.62 -30.43
CA ALA A 640 25.24 5.90 -29.77
C ALA A 640 26.08 6.12 -28.51
N ILE A 641 26.29 5.07 -27.72
CA ILE A 641 27.14 5.12 -26.52
C ILE A 641 28.60 5.38 -26.92
N GLN A 642 29.12 4.71 -27.95
CA GLN A 642 30.49 4.89 -28.42
C GLN A 642 30.71 6.31 -28.96
N GLU A 643 29.84 6.77 -29.86
CA GLU A 643 29.91 8.13 -30.43
C GLU A 643 29.82 9.21 -29.35
N GLN A 644 28.93 9.04 -28.36
CA GLN A 644 28.81 10.01 -27.27
C GLN A 644 29.99 9.93 -26.29
N MET A 645 30.55 8.75 -26.04
CA MET A 645 31.73 8.58 -25.20
C MET A 645 32.94 9.30 -25.80
N GLU A 646 33.17 9.17 -27.11
CA GLU A 646 34.22 9.91 -27.81
C GLU A 646 34.03 11.43 -27.69
N ARG A 647 32.81 11.92 -27.88
CA ARG A 647 32.49 13.36 -27.73
C ARG A 647 32.72 13.85 -26.31
N PHE A 648 32.32 13.07 -25.31
CA PHE A 648 32.44 13.45 -23.90
C PHE A 648 33.92 13.51 -23.48
N LEU A 649 34.73 12.52 -23.88
CA LEU A 649 36.17 12.51 -23.59
C LEU A 649 36.92 13.65 -24.27
N LEU A 650 36.49 14.07 -25.46
CA LEU A 650 37.06 15.24 -26.14
C LEU A 650 36.74 16.56 -25.42
N GLN A 651 35.59 16.66 -24.75
CA GLN A 651 35.20 17.86 -24.00
C GLN A 651 35.94 17.98 -22.66
N GLU A 652 36.29 16.87 -22.03
CA GLU A 652 37.06 16.84 -20.77
C GLU A 652 38.56 17.09 -20.97
N GLN A 653 39.08 16.94 -22.19
CA GLN A 653 40.47 17.24 -22.55
C GLN A 653 40.73 18.72 -22.85
N VAL A 654 39.68 19.53 -22.99
CA VAL A 654 39.72 20.99 -23.23
C VAL A 654 39.38 21.73 -21.94
#